data_AF-A0A662XEB2-F1
#
_entry.id   AF-A0A662XEB2-F1
#
_cell.length_a   1.000
_cell.length_b   1.000
_cell.length_c   1.000
_cell.angle_alpha   90.00
_cell.angle_beta   90.00
_cell.angle_gamma   90.00
#
_symmetry.space_group_name_H-M   'P 1'
#
loop_
_entity.id
_entity.type
_entity.pdbx_description
1 polymer ?
#
loop_
_entity_poly.entity_id
_entity_poly.type
_entity_poly.pdbx_seq_one_letter_code
_entity_poly.pdbx_strand_id
1 'polypeptide(L)'
;MEAVASPADAAGEVARLRSEVHAKEEALNALKAKTKAFVDNMRGQLAEEKQKVVTLEHRLQQSTAVATPTPTPTPTAENGSADHQRLSDEIEKLKKETAVHENELKARAKSFADAMNLKLQAEQHKTHELEVQLQQQAASLTLAEAAAAAAAAAERARDTGPLIELMSVPAHSDEEVMALQVQLDSATREVDVIRERLQNVEAGALQSSQEAARSRQDLEKLRISEDEERCRLQEEVDSLKSRERELENALSTLKESRDKTEESGQLEAAAAKNQELEYQLEQHKIENKHLQKQLSDKDFQLEQSENYRQRADDSESKVIEYRGEIAGLQSQLQAKCDELAAFSCGKCAELESKLSEMSQLYEKVNLGRSRSDSLIAEVQSELGELQTIKQQYQESQDRIEEITRQNVQLTDSVAERDAEVATLKAEMKKWSVEMADLQMQHSVLKSDSTDQRQRSDSATAEYQKAEEIAKDLQTRCAQLEKKNQELAASIEAINKENTDKRQKAKALVQSLVGEKTHLLDTKNDLQTEVDRLRMELNQRNVENEQQRQQLREESNEKAAQSASTLQSLNDEISTLKHTLATVQESEKLQQRAKELAAAKREIDDSNKKRLAAKAETQKLAVELENAHKCLDHLSSHVNANCTESVQQMNLLQGHVKEAIELLEKRAAATNQGKNSQLTNQHQDDTDAESRKPEAVSGTRMWLRLLVDITEKLCDMAMEQNDINLKDAVVSKLTQMFTQCFSEKIMTAYTKADEAVSLLASQGSTSDSNSSAVRPTT
;
A
#
# COMPACT_ATOMS: atom_id res chain seq x y z
N MET A 1 -52.40 -46.23 -37.83
CA MET A 1 -52.31 -45.90 -39.27
C MET A 1 -52.41 -44.39 -39.38
N GLU A 2 -51.28 -43.70 -39.29
CA GLU A 2 -51.19 -42.30 -39.74
C GLU A 2 -50.49 -42.30 -41.09
N ALA A 3 -50.85 -41.33 -41.93
CA ALA A 3 -50.55 -41.37 -43.35
C ALA A 3 -49.04 -41.32 -43.60
N VAL A 4 -48.58 -42.16 -44.53
CA VAL A 4 -47.28 -41.97 -45.16
C VAL A 4 -47.36 -40.66 -45.94
N ALA A 5 -46.80 -39.59 -45.36
CA ALA A 5 -46.63 -38.33 -46.06
C ALA A 5 -45.87 -38.57 -47.37
N SER A 6 -46.23 -37.85 -48.43
CA SER A 6 -45.55 -38.03 -49.72
C SER A 6 -44.05 -37.75 -49.55
N PRO A 7 -43.13 -38.43 -50.26
CA PRO A 7 -41.70 -38.11 -50.22
C PRO A 7 -41.43 -36.62 -50.49
N ALA A 8 -42.29 -35.96 -51.27
CA ALA A 8 -42.26 -34.52 -51.51
C ALA A 8 -42.60 -33.68 -50.26
N ASP A 9 -43.57 -34.10 -49.45
CA ASP A 9 -43.95 -33.40 -48.21
C ASP A 9 -42.86 -33.56 -47.14
N ALA A 10 -42.29 -34.77 -47.02
CA ALA A 10 -41.16 -35.04 -46.12
C ALA A 10 -39.90 -34.25 -46.52
N ALA A 11 -39.59 -34.15 -47.81
CA ALA A 11 -38.49 -33.32 -48.30
C ALA A 11 -38.74 -31.81 -48.05
N GLY A 12 -39.98 -31.36 -48.18
CA GLY A 12 -40.39 -29.99 -47.83
C GLY A 12 -40.21 -29.67 -46.36
N GLU A 13 -40.60 -30.58 -45.46
CA GLU A 13 -40.45 -30.41 -44.01
C GLU A 13 -38.97 -30.46 -43.58
N VAL A 14 -38.16 -31.35 -44.16
CA VAL A 14 -36.69 -31.35 -43.95
C VAL A 14 -36.05 -30.03 -44.41
N ALA A 15 -36.51 -29.44 -45.52
CA ALA A 15 -36.04 -28.12 -45.97
C ALA A 15 -36.48 -27.00 -45.00
N ARG A 16 -37.72 -27.05 -44.49
CA ARG A 16 -38.25 -26.11 -43.50
C ARG A 16 -37.44 -26.17 -42.19
N LEU A 17 -37.22 -27.37 -41.66
CA LEU A 17 -36.44 -27.61 -40.44
C LEU A 17 -34.98 -27.16 -40.60
N ARG A 18 -34.34 -27.38 -41.77
CA ARG A 18 -32.99 -26.84 -42.05
C ARG A 18 -32.95 -25.31 -42.01
N SER A 19 -33.96 -24.65 -42.60
CA SER A 19 -34.06 -23.19 -42.55
C SER A 19 -34.33 -22.67 -41.13
N GLU A 20 -35.08 -23.41 -40.32
CA GLU A 20 -35.36 -23.05 -38.93
C GLU A 20 -34.14 -23.23 -38.03
N VAL A 21 -33.38 -24.32 -38.18
CA VAL A 21 -32.08 -24.52 -37.50
C VAL A 21 -31.11 -23.39 -37.87
N HIS A 22 -30.93 -23.07 -39.15
CA HIS A 22 -30.03 -21.99 -39.57
C HIS A 22 -30.43 -20.62 -38.98
N ALA A 23 -31.73 -20.29 -38.96
CA ALA A 23 -32.22 -19.06 -38.35
C ALA A 23 -32.00 -19.04 -36.81
N LYS A 24 -32.04 -20.21 -36.16
CA LYS A 24 -31.71 -20.36 -34.73
C LYS A 24 -30.21 -20.25 -34.45
N GLU A 25 -29.36 -20.79 -35.31
CA GLU A 25 -27.91 -20.61 -35.22
C GLU A 25 -27.51 -19.14 -35.42
N GLU A 26 -28.11 -18.43 -36.36
CA GLU A 26 -27.94 -16.98 -36.53
C GLU A 26 -28.38 -16.19 -35.30
N ALA A 27 -29.55 -16.51 -34.73
CA ALA A 27 -30.03 -15.89 -33.50
C ALA A 27 -29.11 -16.19 -32.31
N LEU A 28 -28.57 -17.41 -32.21
CA LEU A 28 -27.61 -17.83 -31.19
C LEU A 28 -26.28 -17.07 -31.32
N ASN A 29 -25.79 -16.88 -32.55
CA ASN A 29 -24.56 -16.15 -32.83
C ASN A 29 -24.73 -14.63 -32.60
N ALA A 30 -25.89 -14.05 -32.97
CA ALA A 30 -26.25 -12.68 -32.61
C ALA A 30 -26.34 -12.49 -31.09
N LEU A 31 -26.87 -13.48 -30.34
CA LEU A 31 -26.92 -13.45 -28.88
C LEU A 31 -25.51 -13.49 -28.26
N LYS A 32 -24.63 -14.38 -28.73
CA LYS A 32 -23.21 -14.43 -28.33
C LYS A 32 -22.50 -13.09 -28.60
N ALA A 33 -22.68 -12.52 -29.79
CA ALA A 33 -22.11 -11.22 -30.15
C ALA A 33 -22.60 -10.09 -29.24
N LYS A 34 -23.90 -10.07 -28.93
CA LYS A 34 -24.51 -9.09 -28.02
C LYS A 34 -24.02 -9.23 -26.58
N THR A 35 -23.85 -10.45 -26.08
CA THR A 35 -23.26 -10.71 -24.76
C THR A 35 -21.82 -10.24 -24.69
N LYS A 36 -21.01 -10.54 -25.72
CA LYS A 36 -19.62 -10.08 -25.81
C LYS A 36 -19.55 -8.54 -25.83
N ALA A 37 -20.31 -7.89 -26.71
CA ALA A 37 -20.35 -6.43 -26.81
C ALA A 37 -20.76 -5.74 -25.50
N PHE A 38 -21.68 -6.34 -24.73
CA PHE A 38 -22.04 -5.81 -23.41
C PHE A 38 -20.89 -5.94 -22.39
N VAL A 39 -20.22 -7.10 -22.33
CA VAL A 39 -19.07 -7.31 -21.44
C VAL A 39 -17.90 -6.40 -21.81
N ASP A 40 -17.62 -6.22 -23.10
CA ASP A 40 -16.56 -5.34 -23.58
C ASP A 40 -16.89 -3.85 -23.30
N ASN A 41 -18.16 -3.44 -23.40
CA ASN A 41 -18.61 -2.09 -22.99
C ASN A 41 -18.43 -1.86 -21.48
N MET A 42 -18.87 -2.80 -20.64
CA MET A 42 -18.68 -2.74 -19.18
C MET A 42 -17.19 -2.72 -18.78
N ARG A 43 -16.33 -3.43 -19.52
CA ARG A 43 -14.88 -3.36 -19.35
C ARG A 43 -14.31 -2.00 -19.76
N GLY A 44 -14.85 -1.40 -20.83
CA GLY A 44 -14.51 -0.03 -21.26
C GLY A 44 -14.85 1.01 -20.18
N GLN A 45 -16.07 1.01 -19.66
CA GLN A 45 -16.49 1.91 -18.57
C GLN A 45 -15.60 1.77 -17.32
N LEU A 46 -15.23 0.53 -16.95
CA LEU A 46 -14.32 0.28 -15.82
C LEU A 46 -12.90 0.80 -16.10
N ALA A 47 -12.43 0.74 -17.35
CA ALA A 47 -11.13 1.29 -17.74
C ALA A 47 -11.15 2.83 -17.73
N GLU A 48 -12.24 3.45 -18.18
CA GLU A 48 -12.43 4.91 -18.14
C GLU A 48 -12.45 5.45 -16.70
N GLU A 49 -13.18 4.81 -15.77
CA GLU A 49 -13.15 5.22 -14.36
C GLU A 49 -11.77 5.03 -13.71
N LYS A 50 -11.09 3.90 -13.98
CA LYS A 50 -9.72 3.70 -13.50
C LYS A 50 -8.76 4.75 -14.07
N GLN A 51 -8.94 5.16 -15.32
CA GLN A 51 -8.15 6.22 -15.94
C GLN A 51 -8.42 7.59 -15.31
N LYS A 52 -9.66 7.89 -14.86
CA LYS A 52 -9.96 9.12 -14.09
C LYS A 52 -9.22 9.15 -12.76
N VAL A 53 -9.23 8.04 -12.00
CA VAL A 53 -8.49 7.92 -10.74
C VAL A 53 -6.99 8.14 -10.98
N VAL A 54 -6.39 7.45 -11.95
CA VAL A 54 -4.97 7.63 -12.31
C VAL A 54 -4.65 9.06 -12.75
N THR A 55 -5.57 9.72 -13.46
CA THR A 55 -5.40 11.12 -13.89
C THR A 55 -5.42 12.09 -12.69
N LEU A 56 -6.24 11.82 -11.68
CA LEU A 56 -6.28 12.59 -10.43
C LEU A 56 -5.06 12.30 -9.54
N GLU A 57 -4.62 11.05 -9.44
CA GLU A 57 -3.35 10.69 -8.78
C GLU A 57 -2.15 11.38 -9.45
N HIS A 58 -2.13 11.46 -10.78
CA HIS A 58 -1.09 12.19 -11.51
C HIS A 58 -1.17 13.70 -11.26
N ARG A 59 -2.38 14.29 -11.16
CA ARG A 59 -2.54 15.70 -10.74
C ARG A 59 -2.09 15.93 -9.30
N LEU A 60 -2.37 15.01 -8.38
CA LEU A 60 -1.87 15.07 -7.00
C LEU A 60 -0.33 14.98 -6.99
N GLN A 61 0.26 14.06 -7.75
CA GLN A 61 1.72 13.94 -7.89
C GLN A 61 2.34 15.19 -8.51
N GLN A 62 1.73 15.80 -9.52
CA GLN A 62 2.18 17.10 -10.07
C GLN A 62 2.07 18.22 -9.02
N SER A 63 0.97 18.29 -8.27
CA SER A 63 0.80 19.23 -7.15
C SER A 63 1.80 18.98 -6.01
N THR A 64 2.27 17.75 -5.84
CA THR A 64 3.29 17.36 -4.85
C THR A 64 4.70 17.70 -5.36
N ALA A 65 4.97 17.51 -6.65
CA ALA A 65 6.23 17.83 -7.30
C ALA A 65 6.50 19.34 -7.43
N VAL A 66 5.43 20.16 -7.47
CA VAL A 66 5.50 21.62 -7.31
C VAL A 66 5.76 22.02 -5.83
N ALA A 67 5.63 21.09 -4.89
CA ALA A 67 5.68 21.32 -3.45
C ALA A 67 6.71 20.45 -2.69
N THR A 68 7.90 20.20 -3.26
CA THR A 68 9.09 19.73 -2.51
C THR A 68 10.39 20.10 -3.28
N PRO A 69 11.55 20.29 -2.61
CA PRO A 69 12.08 21.65 -2.56
C PRO A 69 13.53 21.84 -3.04
N THR A 70 13.82 23.03 -3.59
CA THR A 70 15.16 23.63 -3.52
C THR A 70 15.43 23.99 -2.05
N PRO A 71 16.58 23.59 -1.45
CA PRO A 71 16.77 23.67 -0.01
C PRO A 71 17.16 25.09 0.45
N THR A 72 16.15 25.92 0.75
CA THR A 72 16.31 27.13 1.57
C THR A 72 15.06 27.31 2.45
N PRO A 73 15.21 27.61 3.74
CA PRO A 73 14.07 27.72 4.64
C PRO A 73 13.46 29.13 4.52
N THR A 74 12.14 29.21 4.35
CA THR A 74 11.28 30.33 4.72
C THR A 74 9.83 29.83 4.79
N PRO A 75 9.02 30.15 5.81
CA PRO A 75 7.81 29.37 6.09
C PRO A 75 6.57 30.06 5.52
N THR A 76 6.12 29.60 4.34
CA THR A 76 5.00 30.23 3.62
C THR A 76 4.16 29.21 2.84
N ALA A 77 3.55 28.24 3.52
CA ALA A 77 2.87 27.12 2.84
C ALA A 77 1.63 26.55 3.58
N GLU A 78 0.78 27.39 4.19
CA GLU A 78 -0.47 26.90 4.80
C GLU A 78 -1.56 26.52 3.77
N ASN A 79 -1.63 27.18 2.60
CA ASN A 79 -2.69 26.90 1.61
C ASN A 79 -2.45 25.62 0.78
N GLY A 80 -1.19 25.29 0.46
CA GLY A 80 -0.87 24.09 -0.33
C GLY A 80 -1.24 22.79 0.40
N SER A 81 -1.17 22.78 1.73
CA SER A 81 -1.55 21.63 2.56
C SER A 81 -3.05 21.35 2.51
N ALA A 82 -3.90 22.39 2.57
CA ALA A 82 -5.35 22.23 2.54
C ALA A 82 -5.86 21.70 1.20
N ASP A 83 -5.32 22.17 0.07
CA ASP A 83 -5.71 21.68 -1.25
C ASP A 83 -5.12 20.29 -1.56
N HIS A 84 -3.91 19.98 -1.05
CA HIS A 84 -3.34 18.62 -1.13
C HIS A 84 -4.15 17.62 -0.31
N GLN A 85 -4.52 17.96 0.92
CA GLN A 85 -5.39 17.14 1.76
C GLN A 85 -6.77 16.95 1.12
N ARG A 86 -7.39 18.01 0.59
CA ARG A 86 -8.67 17.90 -0.15
C ARG A 86 -8.57 16.99 -1.37
N LEU A 87 -7.52 17.11 -2.18
CA LEU A 87 -7.31 16.23 -3.33
C LEU A 87 -7.02 14.79 -2.89
N SER A 88 -6.31 14.58 -1.77
CA SER A 88 -6.05 13.26 -1.20
C SER A 88 -7.34 12.61 -0.67
N ASP A 89 -8.16 13.35 0.06
CA ASP A 89 -9.46 12.91 0.59
C ASP A 89 -10.44 12.63 -0.56
N GLU A 90 -10.44 13.46 -1.61
CA GLU A 90 -11.23 13.26 -2.83
C GLU A 90 -10.74 12.03 -3.62
N ILE A 91 -9.44 11.76 -3.69
CA ILE A 91 -8.89 10.54 -4.28
C ILE A 91 -9.22 9.31 -3.44
N GLU A 92 -9.19 9.36 -2.11
CA GLU A 92 -9.58 8.23 -1.26
C GLU A 92 -11.09 7.95 -1.37
N LYS A 93 -11.91 9.00 -1.39
CA LYS A 93 -13.34 8.92 -1.66
C LYS A 93 -13.62 8.31 -3.03
N LEU A 94 -12.99 8.82 -4.10
CA LEU A 94 -13.13 8.29 -5.45
C LEU A 94 -12.58 6.88 -5.59
N LYS A 95 -11.56 6.47 -4.83
CA LYS A 95 -11.11 5.07 -4.75
C LYS A 95 -12.15 4.17 -4.11
N LYS A 96 -12.80 4.60 -3.02
CA LYS A 96 -13.91 3.86 -2.38
C LYS A 96 -15.12 3.77 -3.32
N GLU A 97 -15.52 4.87 -3.94
CA GLU A 97 -16.61 4.92 -4.92
C GLU A 97 -16.30 4.07 -6.16
N THR A 98 -15.07 4.13 -6.69
CA THR A 98 -14.61 3.28 -7.81
C THR A 98 -14.58 1.80 -7.42
N ALA A 99 -14.19 1.45 -6.19
CA ALA A 99 -14.19 0.07 -5.73
C ALA A 99 -15.62 -0.48 -5.53
N VAL A 100 -16.55 0.34 -5.02
CA VAL A 100 -17.98 0.01 -4.95
C VAL A 100 -18.55 -0.15 -6.35
N HIS A 101 -18.33 0.82 -7.23
CA HIS A 101 -18.80 0.80 -8.62
C HIS A 101 -18.17 -0.34 -9.42
N GLU A 102 -16.90 -0.71 -9.18
CA GLU A 102 -16.26 -1.90 -9.77
C GLU A 102 -16.95 -3.19 -9.31
N ASN A 103 -17.32 -3.29 -8.04
CA ASN A 103 -18.05 -4.45 -7.51
C ASN A 103 -19.49 -4.51 -8.05
N GLU A 104 -20.17 -3.37 -8.19
CA GLU A 104 -21.51 -3.27 -8.81
C GLU A 104 -21.46 -3.59 -10.31
N LEU A 105 -20.50 -3.05 -11.06
CA LEU A 105 -20.26 -3.38 -12.48
C LEU A 105 -19.95 -4.88 -12.64
N LYS A 106 -19.12 -5.47 -11.77
CA LYS A 106 -18.84 -6.93 -11.77
C LYS A 106 -20.10 -7.74 -11.44
N ALA A 107 -20.87 -7.35 -10.43
CA ALA A 107 -22.12 -8.03 -10.07
C ALA A 107 -23.17 -7.95 -11.19
N ARG A 108 -23.30 -6.78 -11.84
CA ARG A 108 -24.19 -6.55 -12.97
C ARG A 108 -23.74 -7.29 -14.23
N ALA A 109 -22.44 -7.29 -14.53
CA ALA A 109 -21.86 -8.05 -15.63
C ALA A 109 -22.01 -9.56 -15.40
N LYS A 110 -21.81 -10.05 -14.17
CA LYS A 110 -22.05 -11.44 -13.79
C LYS A 110 -23.53 -11.82 -13.91
N SER A 111 -24.44 -11.04 -13.32
CA SER A 111 -25.89 -11.28 -13.42
C SER A 111 -26.37 -11.28 -14.88
N PHE A 112 -25.85 -10.37 -15.71
CA PHE A 112 -26.14 -10.35 -17.14
C PHE A 112 -25.54 -11.56 -17.88
N ALA A 113 -24.30 -11.94 -17.58
CA ALA A 113 -23.66 -13.13 -18.16
C ALA A 113 -24.40 -14.41 -17.76
N ASP A 114 -24.80 -14.56 -16.50
CA ASP A 114 -25.57 -15.70 -15.98
C ASP A 114 -26.96 -15.75 -16.66
N ALA A 115 -27.67 -14.63 -16.75
CA ALA A 115 -28.97 -14.55 -17.43
C ALA A 115 -28.87 -14.80 -18.95
N MET A 116 -27.79 -14.35 -19.61
CA MET A 116 -27.56 -14.61 -21.03
C MET A 116 -27.05 -16.03 -21.28
N ASN A 117 -26.28 -16.62 -20.36
CA ASN A 117 -25.90 -18.03 -20.41
C ASN A 117 -27.12 -18.95 -20.22
N LEU A 118 -28.05 -18.59 -19.33
CA LEU A 118 -29.33 -19.30 -19.19
C LEU A 118 -30.13 -19.27 -20.51
N LYS A 119 -30.19 -18.11 -21.17
CA LYS A 119 -30.81 -17.98 -22.50
C LYS A 119 -30.04 -18.71 -23.60
N LEU A 120 -28.71 -18.71 -23.53
CA LEU A 120 -27.85 -19.42 -24.48
C LEU A 120 -28.06 -20.93 -24.36
N GLN A 121 -28.08 -21.48 -23.14
CA GLN A 121 -28.40 -22.87 -22.87
C GLN A 121 -29.82 -23.23 -23.33
N ALA A 122 -30.80 -22.35 -23.11
CA ALA A 122 -32.18 -22.57 -23.57
C ALA A 122 -32.31 -22.60 -25.11
N GLU A 123 -31.62 -21.71 -25.84
CA GLU A 123 -31.62 -21.76 -27.31
C GLU A 123 -30.69 -22.87 -27.86
N GLN A 124 -29.60 -23.24 -27.17
CA GLN A 124 -28.80 -24.42 -27.49
C GLN A 124 -29.62 -25.71 -27.36
N HIS A 125 -30.41 -25.85 -26.29
CA HIS A 125 -31.30 -26.98 -26.10
C HIS A 125 -32.33 -27.07 -27.24
N LYS A 126 -32.98 -25.95 -27.59
CA LYS A 126 -33.94 -25.91 -28.72
C LYS A 126 -33.29 -26.18 -30.07
N THR A 127 -32.07 -25.67 -30.29
CA THR A 127 -31.32 -25.93 -31.54
C THR A 127 -31.00 -27.42 -31.62
N HIS A 128 -30.56 -28.03 -30.51
CA HIS A 128 -30.29 -29.46 -30.43
C HIS A 128 -31.55 -30.32 -30.57
N GLU A 129 -32.69 -29.90 -30.00
CA GLU A 129 -33.99 -30.56 -30.21
C GLU A 129 -34.42 -30.50 -31.68
N LEU A 130 -34.23 -29.36 -32.36
CA LEU A 130 -34.49 -29.21 -33.79
C LEU A 130 -33.50 -29.99 -34.66
N GLU A 131 -32.22 -30.07 -34.29
CA GLU A 131 -31.22 -30.94 -34.92
C GLU A 131 -31.61 -32.41 -34.79
N VAL A 132 -32.04 -32.86 -33.60
CA VAL A 132 -32.48 -34.24 -33.36
C VAL A 132 -33.76 -34.53 -34.14
N GLN A 133 -34.72 -33.61 -34.21
CA GLN A 133 -35.91 -33.76 -35.06
C GLN A 133 -35.55 -33.79 -36.55
N LEU A 134 -34.65 -32.92 -37.00
CA LEU A 134 -34.13 -32.91 -38.36
C LEU A 134 -33.39 -34.22 -38.68
N GLN A 135 -32.60 -34.74 -37.75
CA GLN A 135 -31.84 -35.98 -37.92
C GLN A 135 -32.77 -37.20 -37.90
N GLN A 136 -33.84 -37.19 -37.10
CA GLN A 136 -34.89 -38.22 -37.12
C GLN A 136 -35.70 -38.19 -38.43
N GLN A 137 -36.06 -37.01 -38.94
CA GLN A 137 -36.75 -36.90 -40.24
C GLN A 137 -35.83 -37.17 -41.44
N ALA A 138 -34.56 -36.76 -41.38
CA ALA A 138 -33.58 -37.13 -42.40
C ALA A 138 -33.31 -38.64 -42.35
N ALA A 139 -33.21 -39.24 -41.16
CA ALA A 139 -33.09 -40.69 -41.02
C ALA A 139 -34.32 -41.42 -41.57
N SER A 140 -35.54 -40.96 -41.31
CA SER A 140 -36.76 -41.58 -41.86
C SER A 140 -36.86 -41.41 -43.38
N LEU A 141 -36.45 -40.26 -43.93
CA LEU A 141 -36.29 -40.05 -45.37
C LEU A 141 -35.27 -41.03 -45.97
N THR A 142 -34.07 -41.13 -45.38
CA THR A 142 -33.05 -42.10 -45.84
C THR A 142 -33.45 -43.55 -45.62
N LEU A 143 -34.33 -43.87 -44.66
CA LEU A 143 -34.91 -45.21 -44.50
C LEU A 143 -35.99 -45.50 -45.55
N ALA A 144 -36.74 -44.50 -46.00
CA ALA A 144 -37.65 -44.64 -47.14
C ALA A 144 -36.87 -44.80 -48.46
N GLU A 145 -35.81 -44.03 -48.67
CA GLU A 145 -34.90 -44.16 -49.81
C GLU A 145 -34.09 -45.47 -49.77
N ALA A 146 -33.61 -45.87 -48.59
CA ALA A 146 -32.90 -47.15 -48.41
C ALA A 146 -33.85 -48.35 -48.46
N ALA A 147 -35.13 -48.23 -48.12
CA ALA A 147 -36.12 -49.27 -48.39
C ALA A 147 -36.36 -49.43 -49.90
N ALA A 148 -36.30 -48.33 -50.67
CA ALA A 148 -36.31 -48.40 -52.14
C ALA A 148 -35.01 -49.00 -52.72
N ALA A 149 -33.85 -48.80 -52.07
CA ALA A 149 -32.56 -49.33 -52.51
C ALA A 149 -32.25 -50.77 -52.02
N ALA A 150 -32.71 -51.17 -50.83
CA ALA A 150 -32.45 -52.49 -50.23
C ALA A 150 -33.20 -53.63 -50.95
N ALA A 151 -34.22 -53.29 -51.76
CA ALA A 151 -34.81 -54.21 -52.72
C ALA A 151 -33.81 -54.69 -53.80
N ALA A 152 -32.64 -54.04 -53.95
CA ALA A 152 -31.67 -54.32 -55.02
C ALA A 152 -30.38 -55.06 -54.58
N ALA A 153 -30.14 -55.26 -53.28
CA ALA A 153 -28.78 -55.58 -52.76
C ALA A 153 -28.68 -56.84 -51.87
N ALA A 154 -29.31 -57.95 -52.28
CA ALA A 154 -29.35 -59.20 -51.51
C ALA A 154 -28.57 -60.38 -52.13
N GLU A 155 -27.29 -60.19 -52.51
CA GLU A 155 -26.43 -61.30 -52.94
C GLU A 155 -24.96 -61.21 -52.46
N ARG A 156 -24.50 -62.33 -51.87
CA ARG A 156 -23.11 -62.83 -51.65
C ARG A 156 -22.23 -62.32 -50.49
N ALA A 157 -21.76 -63.31 -49.73
CA ALA A 157 -20.54 -63.37 -48.92
C ALA A 157 -19.77 -64.68 -49.34
N ARG A 158 -18.72 -65.22 -48.69
CA ARG A 158 -18.08 -65.03 -47.38
C ARG A 158 -16.63 -65.59 -47.42
N ASP A 159 -16.08 -65.93 -46.26
CA ASP A 159 -14.93 -66.84 -45.99
C ASP A 159 -13.51 -66.33 -46.36
N THR A 160 -12.44 -66.58 -45.60
CA THR A 160 -12.19 -67.46 -44.41
C THR A 160 -11.06 -66.94 -43.49
N GLY A 161 -10.85 -67.59 -42.32
CA GLY A 161 -9.70 -67.39 -41.41
C GLY A 161 -8.92 -68.70 -41.10
N PRO A 162 -7.82 -68.66 -40.29
CA PRO A 162 -6.74 -69.69 -40.30
C PRO A 162 -6.52 -70.50 -39.00
N LEU A 163 -5.61 -71.52 -39.01
CA LEU A 163 -4.48 -71.77 -38.04
C LEU A 163 -3.90 -73.24 -38.00
N ILE A 164 -2.57 -73.35 -37.86
CA ILE A 164 -1.75 -74.24 -36.93
C ILE A 164 -1.31 -75.73 -37.23
N GLU A 165 0.02 -75.96 -37.03
CA GLU A 165 0.81 -77.09 -36.43
C GLU A 165 1.54 -78.30 -37.13
N LEU A 166 2.71 -78.61 -36.50
CA LEU A 166 3.36 -79.91 -36.16
C LEU A 166 4.49 -80.56 -37.01
N MET A 167 5.25 -81.47 -36.37
CA MET A 167 6.68 -81.82 -36.60
C MET A 167 6.95 -83.23 -37.21
N SER A 168 8.13 -83.46 -37.82
CA SER A 168 9.08 -84.61 -37.58
C SER A 168 10.12 -84.83 -38.73
N VAL A 169 10.92 -85.92 -38.68
CA VAL A 169 12.35 -86.11 -39.16
C VAL A 169 12.49 -87.55 -39.77
N PRO A 170 13.53 -88.05 -40.52
CA PRO A 170 14.64 -87.53 -41.39
C PRO A 170 14.68 -88.20 -42.82
N ALA A 171 15.89 -88.28 -43.43
CA ALA A 171 16.38 -89.03 -44.62
C ALA A 171 16.27 -88.29 -45.97
N HIS A 172 17.37 -87.85 -46.61
CA HIS A 172 18.46 -88.61 -47.30
C HIS A 172 18.04 -89.28 -48.61
N SER A 173 18.56 -88.75 -49.72
CA SER A 173 18.58 -89.32 -51.06
C SER A 173 19.82 -88.79 -51.80
N ASP A 174 20.45 -89.66 -52.59
CA ASP A 174 21.67 -89.38 -53.36
C ASP A 174 21.46 -88.41 -54.52
N GLU A 175 22.53 -87.72 -54.94
CA GLU A 175 23.00 -87.78 -56.33
C GLU A 175 24.46 -87.26 -56.43
N GLU A 176 25.30 -88.13 -57.01
CA GLU A 176 26.44 -87.90 -57.93
C GLU A 176 27.08 -86.48 -58.01
N VAL A 177 28.41 -86.32 -58.00
CA VAL A 177 29.31 -86.77 -59.08
C VAL A 177 30.72 -87.18 -58.58
N MET A 178 31.26 -88.22 -59.21
CA MET A 178 32.59 -88.83 -59.01
C MET A 178 33.78 -88.04 -59.59
N ALA A 179 34.90 -88.07 -58.86
CA ALA A 179 36.26 -88.43 -59.34
C ALA A 179 37.18 -88.49 -58.10
N LEU A 180 37.93 -89.54 -57.76
CA LEU A 180 38.47 -90.68 -58.53
C LEU A 180 38.19 -91.99 -57.75
N GLN A 181 37.61 -93.04 -58.36
CA GLN A 181 38.33 -94.06 -59.13
C GLN A 181 39.43 -94.74 -58.27
N VAL A 182 39.17 -95.78 -57.47
CA VAL A 182 38.87 -97.18 -57.88
C VAL A 182 39.94 -97.66 -58.88
N GLN A 183 40.83 -98.61 -58.59
CA GLN A 183 40.48 -99.96 -58.11
C GLN A 183 41.70 -100.76 -57.62
N LEU A 184 41.46 -101.72 -56.72
CA LEU A 184 41.85 -103.14 -56.78
C LEU A 184 42.01 -103.69 -55.35
N ASP A 185 40.91 -103.76 -54.60
CA ASP A 185 40.08 -104.97 -54.46
C ASP A 185 40.89 -106.22 -54.05
N SER A 186 40.76 -106.72 -52.82
CA SER A 186 39.59 -107.47 -52.31
C SER A 186 39.44 -108.86 -52.94
N ALA A 187 40.36 -109.78 -52.65
CA ALA A 187 40.28 -111.16 -53.17
C ALA A 187 40.80 -112.30 -52.25
N THR A 188 41.10 -112.09 -50.94
CA THR A 188 41.51 -113.23 -50.06
C THR A 188 41.14 -113.13 -48.58
N ARG A 189 39.99 -112.55 -48.20
CA ARG A 189 39.51 -112.61 -46.79
C ARG A 189 38.86 -113.95 -46.37
N GLU A 190 38.86 -114.97 -47.23
CA GLU A 190 38.07 -116.19 -47.03
C GLU A 190 38.89 -117.48 -46.80
N VAL A 191 40.23 -117.43 -46.86
CA VAL A 191 41.08 -118.64 -46.67
C VAL A 191 41.50 -118.87 -45.21
N ASP A 192 41.64 -117.81 -44.42
CA ASP A 192 42.26 -117.90 -43.09
C ASP A 192 41.34 -118.52 -42.01
N VAL A 193 40.01 -118.49 -42.20
CA VAL A 193 39.04 -118.90 -41.16
C VAL A 193 38.88 -120.42 -41.02
N ILE A 194 39.40 -121.23 -41.95
CA ILE A 194 39.24 -122.70 -41.95
C ILE A 194 40.55 -123.45 -41.62
N ARG A 195 41.73 -122.88 -41.88
CA ARG A 195 43.02 -123.59 -41.76
C ARG A 195 43.47 -123.82 -40.31
N GLU A 196 43.10 -122.92 -39.40
CA GLU A 196 43.62 -122.88 -38.02
C GLU A 196 43.09 -124.01 -37.11
N ARG A 197 42.01 -124.71 -37.50
CA ARG A 197 41.34 -125.71 -36.65
C ARG A 197 41.79 -127.18 -36.85
N LEU A 198 42.72 -127.47 -37.75
CA LEU A 198 43.06 -128.85 -38.14
C LEU A 198 44.51 -129.29 -37.89
N GLN A 199 45.49 -128.37 -37.85
CA GLN A 199 46.92 -128.76 -37.70
C GLN A 199 47.35 -129.12 -36.27
N ASN A 200 46.62 -128.72 -35.23
CA ASN A 200 47.03 -128.91 -33.83
C ASN A 200 46.82 -130.33 -33.25
N VAL A 201 46.48 -131.34 -34.07
CA VAL A 201 46.20 -132.72 -33.60
C VAL A 201 47.16 -133.77 -34.19
N GLU A 202 47.76 -133.55 -35.36
CA GLU A 202 48.54 -134.58 -36.06
C GLU A 202 50.04 -134.62 -35.69
N ALA A 203 50.55 -133.61 -35.00
CA ALA A 203 51.97 -133.48 -34.64
C ALA A 203 52.47 -134.46 -33.55
N GLY A 204 51.60 -135.31 -32.98
CA GLY A 204 51.90 -136.05 -31.75
C GLY A 204 52.42 -137.49 -31.87
N ALA A 205 52.33 -138.15 -33.03
CA ALA A 205 52.13 -139.61 -33.01
C ALA A 205 53.29 -140.56 -33.41
N LEU A 206 54.17 -140.24 -34.38
CA LEU A 206 54.99 -141.30 -35.04
C LEU A 206 56.47 -141.02 -35.30
N GLN A 207 57.06 -140.12 -34.51
CA GLN A 207 58.50 -139.83 -34.45
C GLN A 207 59.39 -141.03 -34.01
N SER A 208 58.80 -142.15 -33.57
CA SER A 208 59.48 -143.17 -32.75
C SER A 208 60.08 -144.39 -33.49
N SER A 209 59.93 -144.56 -34.82
CA SER A 209 60.04 -145.92 -35.42
C SER A 209 61.27 -146.27 -36.27
N GLN A 210 62.15 -145.34 -36.70
CA GLN A 210 63.18 -145.67 -37.72
C GLN A 210 64.62 -145.18 -37.46
N GLU A 211 64.93 -144.68 -36.26
CA GLU A 211 66.31 -144.32 -35.88
C GLU A 211 67.28 -145.51 -35.88
N ALA A 212 66.81 -146.73 -35.60
CA ALA A 212 67.65 -147.91 -35.36
C ALA A 212 68.48 -148.41 -36.57
N ALA A 213 68.13 -148.03 -37.80
CA ALA A 213 68.84 -148.52 -38.99
C ALA A 213 70.15 -147.75 -39.29
N ARG A 214 70.27 -146.51 -38.80
CA ARG A 214 71.38 -145.60 -39.13
C ARG A 214 72.71 -146.05 -38.51
N SER A 215 72.67 -146.53 -37.27
CA SER A 215 73.85 -146.78 -36.42
C SER A 215 74.89 -147.78 -36.94
N ARG A 216 74.56 -148.61 -37.95
CA ARG A 216 75.53 -149.55 -38.55
C ARG A 216 76.38 -148.93 -39.67
N GLN A 217 75.94 -147.84 -40.27
CA GLN A 217 76.68 -147.14 -41.33
C GLN A 217 77.80 -146.25 -40.78
N ASP A 218 77.78 -145.98 -39.47
CA ASP A 218 78.62 -144.98 -38.83
C ASP A 218 80.00 -145.53 -38.41
N LEU A 219 80.10 -146.82 -38.06
CA LEU A 219 81.33 -147.42 -37.50
C LEU A 219 82.48 -147.58 -38.51
N GLU A 220 82.20 -147.88 -39.79
CA GLU A 220 83.27 -148.03 -40.80
C GLU A 220 83.87 -146.66 -41.19
N LYS A 221 83.05 -145.59 -41.16
CA LYS A 221 83.50 -144.21 -41.41
C LYS A 221 84.41 -143.68 -40.30
N LEU A 222 84.13 -144.05 -39.05
CA LEU A 222 84.91 -143.67 -37.88
C LEU A 222 86.40 -144.05 -38.01
N ARG A 223 86.70 -145.21 -38.61
CA ARG A 223 88.09 -145.71 -38.68
C ARG A 223 88.97 -144.93 -39.66
N ILE A 224 88.41 -144.46 -40.78
CA ILE A 224 89.14 -143.60 -41.73
C ILE A 224 89.28 -142.18 -41.15
N SER A 225 88.30 -141.72 -40.36
CA SER A 225 88.36 -140.42 -39.68
C SER A 225 89.48 -140.34 -38.63
N GLU A 226 89.82 -141.45 -37.95
CA GLU A 226 90.81 -141.45 -36.86
C GLU A 226 92.25 -141.21 -37.36
N ASP A 227 92.63 -141.78 -38.50
CA ASP A 227 93.96 -141.56 -39.09
C ASP A 227 94.10 -140.13 -39.69
N GLU A 228 93.01 -139.52 -40.19
CA GLU A 228 93.01 -138.13 -40.64
C GLU A 228 93.11 -137.12 -39.47
N GLU A 229 92.51 -137.41 -38.31
CA GLU A 229 92.63 -136.56 -37.11
C GLU A 229 94.06 -136.53 -36.55
N ARG A 230 94.77 -137.67 -36.58
CA ARG A 230 96.15 -137.74 -36.07
C ARG A 230 97.11 -136.78 -36.77
N CYS A 231 96.98 -136.60 -38.08
CA CYS A 231 97.81 -135.63 -38.81
C CYS A 231 97.48 -134.18 -38.44
N ARG A 232 96.20 -133.83 -38.26
CA ARG A 232 95.78 -132.46 -37.87
C ARG A 232 96.27 -132.09 -36.47
N LEU A 233 96.17 -133.02 -35.51
CA LEU A 233 96.63 -132.78 -34.14
C LEU A 233 98.13 -132.49 -34.05
N GLN A 234 98.95 -133.07 -34.95
CA GLN A 234 100.38 -132.80 -34.99
C GLN A 234 100.71 -131.36 -35.47
N GLU A 235 99.95 -130.85 -36.44
CA GLU A 235 100.06 -129.45 -36.91
C GLU A 235 99.59 -128.45 -35.83
N GLU A 236 98.54 -128.80 -35.09
CA GLU A 236 98.00 -127.98 -33.99
C GLU A 236 98.99 -127.84 -32.83
N VAL A 237 99.72 -128.90 -32.47
CA VAL A 237 100.76 -128.88 -31.42
C VAL A 237 101.88 -127.89 -31.75
N ASP A 238 102.33 -127.82 -33.00
CA ASP A 238 103.41 -126.90 -33.38
C ASP A 238 102.92 -125.45 -33.54
N SER A 239 101.65 -125.24 -33.90
CA SER A 239 100.96 -123.94 -33.82
C SER A 239 100.88 -123.42 -32.37
N LEU A 240 100.47 -124.27 -31.42
CA LEU A 240 100.34 -123.91 -30.00
C LEU A 240 101.69 -123.54 -29.37
N LYS A 241 102.79 -124.22 -29.72
CA LYS A 241 104.14 -123.83 -29.28
C LYS A 241 104.61 -122.46 -29.81
N SER A 242 104.06 -122.00 -30.93
CA SER A 242 104.32 -120.63 -31.39
C SER A 242 103.54 -119.61 -30.53
N ARG A 243 102.27 -119.93 -30.24
CA ARG A 243 101.37 -119.12 -29.38
C ARG A 243 101.90 -118.94 -27.96
N GLU A 244 102.53 -119.98 -27.40
CA GLU A 244 103.13 -119.96 -26.06
C GLU A 244 104.24 -118.90 -25.94
N ARG A 245 105.15 -118.83 -26.92
CA ARG A 245 106.24 -117.83 -26.92
C ARG A 245 105.74 -116.39 -27.10
N GLU A 246 104.64 -116.18 -27.81
CA GLU A 246 104.00 -114.86 -27.92
C GLU A 246 103.44 -114.41 -26.56
N LEU A 247 102.85 -115.33 -25.80
CA LEU A 247 102.28 -115.04 -24.48
C LEU A 247 103.35 -114.81 -23.40
N GLU A 248 104.47 -115.52 -23.42
CA GLU A 248 105.60 -115.24 -22.51
C GLU A 248 106.18 -113.83 -22.71
N ASN A 249 106.33 -113.39 -23.97
CA ASN A 249 106.78 -112.02 -24.27
C ASN A 249 105.76 -110.95 -23.81
N ALA A 250 104.46 -111.22 -23.96
CA ALA A 250 103.39 -110.34 -23.48
C ALA A 250 103.33 -110.26 -21.94
N LEU A 251 103.61 -111.36 -21.24
CA LEU A 251 103.64 -111.40 -19.77
C LEU A 251 104.84 -110.67 -19.18
N SER A 252 105.99 -110.67 -19.85
CA SER A 252 107.16 -109.87 -19.43
C SER A 252 106.86 -108.36 -19.57
N THR A 253 106.24 -107.92 -20.65
CA THR A 253 105.87 -106.51 -20.84
C THR A 253 104.78 -106.04 -19.85
N LEU A 254 103.83 -106.91 -19.49
CA LEU A 254 102.80 -106.61 -18.47
C LEU A 254 103.32 -106.56 -17.02
N LYS A 255 104.47 -107.18 -16.72
CA LYS A 255 105.09 -107.07 -15.39
C LYS A 255 105.87 -105.77 -15.21
N GLU A 256 106.59 -105.32 -16.23
CA GLU A 256 107.36 -104.07 -16.14
C GLU A 256 106.48 -102.81 -16.09
N SER A 257 105.23 -102.88 -16.56
CA SER A 257 104.28 -101.75 -16.51
C SER A 257 103.51 -101.62 -15.19
N ARG A 258 103.52 -102.61 -14.29
CA ARG A 258 102.63 -102.63 -13.11
C ARG A 258 103.21 -101.99 -11.86
N ASP A 259 104.53 -102.04 -11.67
CA ASP A 259 105.16 -101.71 -10.38
C ASP A 259 105.54 -100.23 -10.18
N LYS A 260 105.15 -99.32 -11.11
CA LYS A 260 105.37 -97.87 -10.94
C LYS A 260 104.22 -97.00 -11.48
N THR A 261 103.70 -96.14 -10.59
CA THR A 261 103.10 -94.81 -10.85
C THR A 261 101.58 -94.59 -10.99
N GLU A 262 100.67 -95.57 -10.85
CA GLU A 262 99.21 -95.28 -10.97
C GLU A 262 98.39 -95.31 -9.64
N GLU A 263 98.54 -96.31 -8.76
CA GLU A 263 97.68 -96.41 -7.56
C GLU A 263 97.96 -95.31 -6.50
N SER A 264 99.21 -94.84 -6.38
CA SER A 264 99.56 -93.77 -5.42
C SER A 264 98.92 -92.43 -5.78
N GLY A 265 98.84 -92.10 -7.08
CA GLY A 265 98.27 -90.83 -7.53
C GLY A 265 96.75 -90.75 -7.35
N GLN A 266 96.05 -91.88 -7.42
CA GLN A 266 94.59 -91.93 -7.22
C GLN A 266 94.20 -91.70 -5.75
N LEU A 267 94.98 -92.24 -4.80
CA LEU A 267 94.77 -91.98 -3.36
C LEU A 267 95.11 -90.53 -2.98
N GLU A 268 96.19 -89.97 -3.52
CA GLU A 268 96.57 -88.57 -3.29
C GLU A 268 95.53 -87.60 -3.89
N ALA A 269 95.02 -87.89 -5.09
CA ALA A 269 93.91 -87.15 -5.69
C ALA A 269 92.59 -87.26 -4.89
N ALA A 270 92.30 -88.42 -4.31
CA ALA A 270 91.13 -88.60 -3.44
C ALA A 270 91.28 -87.82 -2.11
N ALA A 271 92.49 -87.77 -1.54
CA ALA A 271 92.78 -86.97 -0.35
C ALA A 271 92.65 -85.47 -0.63
N ALA A 272 93.20 -84.97 -1.75
CA ALA A 272 93.03 -83.59 -2.19
C ALA A 272 91.55 -83.24 -2.43
N LYS A 273 90.77 -84.16 -3.02
CA LYS A 273 89.32 -83.97 -3.22
C LYS A 273 88.53 -83.95 -1.90
N ASN A 274 88.95 -84.70 -0.88
CA ASN A 274 88.35 -84.60 0.45
C ASN A 274 88.67 -83.26 1.12
N GLN A 275 89.91 -82.76 1.03
CA GLN A 275 90.25 -81.42 1.54
C GLN A 275 89.46 -80.31 0.84
N GLU A 276 89.25 -80.43 -0.48
CA GLU A 276 88.40 -79.51 -1.25
C GLU A 276 86.93 -79.58 -0.78
N LEU A 277 86.37 -80.77 -0.55
CA LEU A 277 85.01 -80.93 -0.02
C LEU A 277 84.88 -80.42 1.42
N GLU A 278 85.89 -80.59 2.27
CA GLU A 278 85.94 -80.00 3.62
C GLU A 278 85.99 -78.48 3.57
N TYR A 279 86.77 -77.90 2.65
CA TYR A 279 86.81 -76.46 2.42
C TYR A 279 85.46 -75.91 1.94
N GLN A 280 84.82 -76.55 0.96
CA GLN A 280 83.48 -76.20 0.48
C GLN A 280 82.42 -76.32 1.58
N LEU A 281 82.51 -77.36 2.43
CA LEU A 281 81.60 -77.56 3.55
C LEU A 281 81.78 -76.48 4.62
N GLU A 282 83.00 -76.04 4.93
CA GLU A 282 83.23 -74.93 5.86
C GLU A 282 82.82 -73.58 5.24
N GLN A 283 83.04 -73.37 3.93
CA GLN A 283 82.51 -72.22 3.20
C GLN A 283 80.98 -72.15 3.29
N HIS A 284 80.28 -73.26 3.07
CA HIS A 284 78.83 -73.32 3.22
C HIS A 284 78.36 -73.14 4.68
N LYS A 285 79.14 -73.52 5.70
CA LYS A 285 78.83 -73.15 7.10
C LYS A 285 78.94 -71.65 7.33
N ILE A 286 79.95 -70.99 6.77
CA ILE A 286 80.14 -69.54 6.87
C ILE A 286 78.99 -68.82 6.13
N GLU A 287 78.64 -69.28 4.94
CA GLU A 287 77.50 -68.80 4.15
C GLU A 287 76.17 -68.96 4.91
N ASN A 288 75.90 -70.14 5.48
CA ASN A 288 74.71 -70.36 6.30
C ASN A 288 74.66 -69.45 7.54
N LYS A 289 75.78 -69.26 8.24
CA LYS A 289 75.86 -68.28 9.36
C LYS A 289 75.59 -66.86 8.89
N HIS A 290 76.05 -66.49 7.70
CA HIS A 290 75.79 -65.17 7.12
C HIS A 290 74.31 -65.00 6.75
N LEU A 291 73.71 -65.98 6.08
CA LEU A 291 72.29 -66.00 5.75
C LEU A 291 71.40 -65.99 7.00
N GLN A 292 71.75 -66.76 8.03
CA GLN A 292 71.02 -66.77 9.31
C GLN A 292 71.09 -65.40 10.00
N LYS A 293 72.23 -64.71 9.92
CA LYS A 293 72.34 -63.31 10.39
C LYS A 293 71.48 -62.38 9.54
N GLN A 294 71.52 -62.48 8.20
CA GLN A 294 70.67 -61.67 7.33
C GLN A 294 69.18 -61.86 7.61
N LEU A 295 68.74 -63.09 7.90
CA LEU A 295 67.37 -63.38 8.33
C LEU A 295 67.05 -62.70 9.66
N SER A 296 67.91 -62.84 10.67
CA SER A 296 67.70 -62.15 11.96
C SER A 296 67.68 -60.63 11.83
N ASP A 297 68.52 -60.04 10.97
CA ASP A 297 68.52 -58.61 10.66
C ASP A 297 67.23 -58.19 9.90
N LYS A 298 66.62 -59.11 9.14
CA LYS A 298 65.34 -58.90 8.42
C LYS A 298 64.13 -59.04 9.33
N ASP A 299 64.12 -60.02 10.23
CA ASP A 299 63.06 -60.20 11.23
C ASP A 299 62.97 -58.95 12.13
N PHE A 300 64.11 -58.40 12.54
CA PHE A 300 64.17 -57.13 13.29
C PHE A 300 63.67 -55.92 12.47
N GLN A 301 63.91 -55.89 11.15
CA GLN A 301 63.34 -54.85 10.27
C GLN A 301 61.82 -55.00 10.12
N LEU A 302 61.30 -56.22 10.13
CA LEU A 302 59.85 -56.49 10.11
C LEU A 302 59.19 -56.07 11.43
N GLU A 303 59.78 -56.43 12.58
CA GLU A 303 59.29 -56.01 13.90
C GLU A 303 59.25 -54.47 14.05
N GLN A 304 60.26 -53.75 13.57
CA GLN A 304 60.21 -52.28 13.51
C GLN A 304 59.07 -51.79 12.61
N SER A 305 58.85 -52.42 11.46
CA SER A 305 57.79 -52.05 10.52
C SER A 305 56.39 -52.26 11.12
N GLU A 306 56.19 -53.34 11.88
CA GLU A 306 54.96 -53.58 12.65
C GLU A 306 54.75 -52.54 13.76
N ASN A 307 55.82 -52.15 14.47
CA ASN A 307 55.75 -51.06 15.44
C ASN A 307 55.39 -49.70 14.80
N TYR A 308 55.89 -49.40 13.60
CA TYR A 308 55.48 -48.20 12.86
C TYR A 308 54.02 -48.29 12.40
N ARG A 309 53.56 -49.48 11.98
CA ARG A 309 52.15 -49.71 11.61
C ARG A 309 51.21 -49.50 12.79
N GLN A 310 51.49 -50.12 13.94
CA GLN A 310 50.67 -49.93 15.15
C GLN A 310 50.59 -48.46 15.57
N ARG A 311 51.70 -47.71 15.49
CA ARG A 311 51.68 -46.26 15.77
C ARG A 311 50.87 -45.46 14.75
N ALA A 312 50.83 -45.89 13.48
CA ALA A 312 49.98 -45.27 12.47
C ALA A 312 48.50 -45.55 12.78
N ASP A 313 48.14 -46.80 13.06
CA ASP A 313 46.77 -47.24 13.39
C ASP A 313 46.26 -46.55 14.69
N ASP A 314 47.11 -46.43 15.71
CA ASP A 314 46.83 -45.67 16.95
C ASP A 314 46.62 -44.18 16.67
N SER A 315 47.35 -43.60 15.70
CA SER A 315 47.22 -42.20 15.31
C SER A 315 45.96 -41.94 14.47
N GLU A 316 45.60 -42.86 13.57
CA GLU A 316 44.36 -42.81 12.79
C GLU A 316 43.14 -42.92 13.71
N SER A 317 43.19 -43.82 14.70
CA SER A 317 42.16 -43.96 15.73
C SER A 317 41.91 -42.64 16.50
N LYS A 318 42.98 -41.94 16.90
CA LYS A 318 42.88 -40.62 17.54
C LYS A 318 42.37 -39.52 16.59
N VAL A 319 42.74 -39.57 15.31
CA VAL A 319 42.19 -38.65 14.30
C VAL A 319 40.69 -38.87 14.11
N ILE A 320 40.21 -40.11 14.15
CA ILE A 320 38.78 -40.43 14.09
C ILE A 320 38.06 -39.92 15.34
N GLU A 321 38.62 -40.13 16.53
CA GLU A 321 38.11 -39.63 17.82
C GLU A 321 37.98 -38.10 17.80
N TYR A 322 39.06 -37.37 17.53
CA TYR A 322 39.04 -35.90 17.45
C TYR A 322 38.11 -35.38 16.34
N ARG A 323 37.99 -36.09 15.21
CA ARG A 323 37.02 -35.73 14.16
C ARG A 323 35.57 -35.89 14.62
N GLY A 324 35.29 -36.89 15.46
CA GLY A 324 34.02 -37.07 16.14
C GLY A 324 33.73 -35.96 17.15
N GLU A 325 34.70 -35.60 17.98
CA GLU A 325 34.59 -34.47 18.92
C GLU A 325 34.35 -33.14 18.20
N ILE A 326 35.10 -32.85 17.13
CA ILE A 326 34.93 -31.65 16.31
C ILE A 326 33.52 -31.62 15.70
N ALA A 327 33.02 -32.73 15.16
CA ALA A 327 31.66 -32.81 14.64
C ALA A 327 30.59 -32.60 15.73
N GLY A 328 30.81 -33.15 16.93
CA GLY A 328 29.95 -32.93 18.10
C GLY A 328 29.90 -31.46 18.54
N LEU A 329 31.07 -30.81 18.63
CA LEU A 329 31.19 -29.38 18.96
C LEU A 329 30.57 -28.48 17.87
N GLN A 330 30.76 -28.81 16.60
CA GLN A 330 30.12 -28.12 15.48
C GLN A 330 28.58 -28.23 15.56
N SER A 331 28.05 -29.41 15.88
CA SER A 331 26.61 -29.61 16.06
C SER A 331 26.06 -28.85 17.27
N GLN A 332 26.81 -28.77 18.37
CA GLN A 332 26.41 -27.98 19.55
C GLN A 332 26.44 -26.48 19.26
N LEU A 333 27.46 -26.00 18.55
CA LEU A 333 27.58 -24.61 18.12
C LEU A 333 26.43 -24.23 17.18
N GLN A 334 26.13 -25.06 16.17
CA GLN A 334 25.01 -24.85 15.26
C GLN A 334 23.68 -24.79 16.03
N ALA A 335 23.41 -25.73 16.93
CA ALA A 335 22.20 -25.72 17.74
C ALA A 335 22.09 -24.45 18.62
N LYS A 336 23.21 -23.94 19.15
CA LYS A 336 23.24 -22.66 19.89
C LYS A 336 23.03 -21.44 19.00
N CYS A 337 23.55 -21.45 17.77
CA CYS A 337 23.26 -20.43 16.77
C CYS A 337 21.78 -20.42 16.38
N ASP A 338 21.18 -21.59 16.16
CA ASP A 338 19.76 -21.74 15.82
C ASP A 338 18.85 -21.31 16.99
N GLU A 339 19.22 -21.65 18.24
CA GLU A 339 18.52 -21.19 19.45
C GLU A 339 18.59 -19.66 19.62
N LEU A 340 19.76 -19.05 19.39
CA LEU A 340 19.93 -17.59 19.41
C LEU A 340 19.18 -16.90 18.26
N ALA A 341 19.15 -17.49 17.07
CA ALA A 341 18.38 -17.00 15.93
C ALA A 341 16.87 -17.05 16.23
N ALA A 342 16.38 -18.16 16.77
CA ALA A 342 14.98 -18.31 17.18
C ALA A 342 14.59 -17.33 18.30
N PHE A 343 15.45 -17.16 19.31
CA PHE A 343 15.23 -16.21 20.41
C PHE A 343 15.20 -14.76 19.92
N SER A 344 16.17 -14.35 19.09
CA SER A 344 16.22 -12.99 18.53
C SER A 344 15.05 -12.71 17.59
N CYS A 345 14.70 -13.62 16.68
CA CYS A 345 13.53 -13.48 15.81
C CYS A 345 12.22 -13.40 16.63
N GLY A 346 12.06 -14.27 17.63
CA GLY A 346 10.91 -14.22 18.53
C GLY A 346 10.82 -12.90 19.31
N LYS A 347 11.95 -12.34 19.73
CA LYS A 347 11.99 -11.04 20.41
C LYS A 347 11.70 -9.87 19.47
N CYS A 348 12.18 -9.92 18.23
CA CYS A 348 11.82 -8.95 17.19
C CYS A 348 10.29 -8.96 16.94
N ALA A 349 9.68 -10.14 16.77
CA ALA A 349 8.23 -10.26 16.58
C ALA A 349 7.43 -9.74 17.80
N GLU A 350 7.90 -9.96 19.03
CA GLU A 350 7.29 -9.39 20.24
C GLU A 350 7.37 -7.84 20.25
N LEU A 351 8.50 -7.27 19.83
CA LEU A 351 8.70 -5.83 19.74
C LEU A 351 7.89 -5.19 18.60
N GLU A 352 7.79 -5.85 17.44
CA GLU A 352 6.93 -5.43 16.33
C GLU A 352 5.44 -5.44 16.72
N SER A 353 5.00 -6.47 17.43
CA SER A 353 3.64 -6.55 17.98
C SER A 353 3.35 -5.40 18.95
N LYS A 354 4.28 -5.11 19.87
CA LYS A 354 4.18 -3.97 20.80
C LYS A 354 4.22 -2.62 20.09
N LEU A 355 5.02 -2.47 19.04
CA LEU A 355 5.06 -1.26 18.23
C LEU A 355 3.72 -1.04 17.52
N SER A 356 3.14 -2.09 16.93
CA SER A 356 1.81 -2.07 16.31
C SER A 356 0.71 -1.69 17.32
N GLU A 357 0.71 -2.29 18.51
CA GLU A 357 -0.22 -1.93 19.59
C GLU A 357 -0.09 -0.46 20.00
N MET A 358 1.15 0.02 20.18
CA MET A 358 1.43 1.40 20.56
C MET A 358 1.01 2.39 19.46
N SER A 359 1.19 2.04 18.18
CA SER A 359 0.69 2.81 17.03
C SER A 359 -0.83 2.89 17.00
N GLN A 360 -1.54 1.77 17.24
CA GLN A 360 -3.01 1.76 17.32
C GLN A 360 -3.54 2.58 18.50
N LEU A 361 -2.83 2.58 19.64
CA LEU A 361 -3.18 3.44 20.78
C LEU A 361 -2.96 4.92 20.46
N TYR A 362 -1.87 5.27 19.77
CA TYR A 362 -1.61 6.64 19.33
C TYR A 362 -2.68 7.15 18.35
N GLU A 363 -3.08 6.32 17.38
CA GLU A 363 -4.18 6.62 16.45
C GLU A 363 -5.52 6.83 17.19
N LYS A 364 -5.86 5.95 18.13
CA LYS A 364 -7.06 6.12 19.00
C LYS A 364 -7.02 7.41 19.81
N VAL A 365 -5.86 7.79 20.35
CA VAL A 365 -5.69 9.06 21.09
C VAL A 365 -5.87 10.26 20.15
N ASN A 366 -5.32 10.22 18.94
CA ASN A 366 -5.50 11.29 17.96
C ASN A 366 -6.96 11.42 17.50
N LEU A 367 -7.66 10.30 17.26
CA LEU A 367 -9.10 10.29 16.96
C LEU A 367 -9.93 10.82 18.14
N GLY A 368 -9.56 10.45 19.38
CA GLY A 368 -10.19 10.99 20.60
C GLY A 368 -9.99 12.48 20.75
N ARG A 369 -8.78 12.99 20.48
CA ARG A 369 -8.46 14.41 20.47
C ARG A 369 -9.23 15.17 19.39
N SER A 370 -9.22 14.68 18.15
CA SER A 370 -9.98 15.29 17.05
C SER A 370 -11.48 15.38 17.35
N ARG A 371 -12.08 14.34 17.95
CA ARG A 371 -13.47 14.39 18.44
C ARG A 371 -13.67 15.42 19.55
N SER A 372 -12.73 15.54 20.50
CA SER A 372 -12.78 16.56 21.54
C SER A 372 -12.67 17.97 20.96
N ASP A 373 -11.79 18.19 19.99
CA ASP A 373 -11.61 19.48 19.33
C ASP A 373 -12.86 19.86 18.52
N SER A 374 -13.52 18.88 17.86
CA SER A 374 -14.83 19.07 17.21
C SER A 374 -15.94 19.45 18.19
N LEU A 375 -16.06 18.74 19.32
CA LEU A 375 -17.03 19.07 20.38
C LEU A 375 -16.77 20.45 21.00
N ILE A 376 -15.50 20.84 21.15
CA ILE A 376 -15.13 22.19 21.61
C ILE A 376 -15.57 23.25 20.60
N ALA A 377 -15.39 23.01 19.29
CA ALA A 377 -15.85 23.93 18.25
C ALA A 377 -17.38 24.03 18.18
N GLU A 378 -18.09 22.91 18.34
CA GLU A 378 -19.56 22.86 18.40
C GLU A 378 -20.09 23.68 19.60
N VAL A 379 -19.57 23.44 20.81
CA VAL A 379 -19.93 24.19 22.02
C VAL A 379 -19.55 25.69 21.92
N GLN A 380 -18.47 26.03 21.22
CA GLN A 380 -18.11 27.43 20.93
C GLN A 380 -19.09 28.09 19.96
N SER A 381 -19.62 27.35 18.98
CA SER A 381 -20.66 27.84 18.06
C SER A 381 -21.98 28.07 18.81
N GLU A 382 -22.44 27.07 19.58
CA GLU A 382 -23.64 27.17 20.42
C GLU A 382 -23.55 28.36 21.40
N LEU A 383 -22.37 28.61 21.99
CA LEU A 383 -22.14 29.75 22.86
C LEU A 383 -22.28 31.09 22.13
N GLY A 384 -21.84 31.18 20.87
CA GLY A 384 -22.02 32.36 20.01
C GLY A 384 -23.49 32.60 19.64
N GLU A 385 -24.24 31.54 19.36
CA GLU A 385 -25.69 31.61 19.15
C GLU A 385 -26.42 32.07 20.41
N LEU A 386 -26.08 31.52 21.59
CA LEU A 386 -26.61 31.95 22.88
C LEU A 386 -26.31 33.42 23.21
N GLN A 387 -25.12 33.92 22.87
CA GLN A 387 -24.79 35.35 22.99
C GLN A 387 -25.65 36.22 22.07
N THR A 388 -25.91 35.76 20.84
CA THR A 388 -26.77 36.45 19.86
C THR A 388 -28.23 36.48 20.34
N ILE A 389 -28.76 35.36 20.84
CA ILE A 389 -30.11 35.27 21.42
C ILE A 389 -30.22 36.17 22.66
N LYS A 390 -29.19 36.22 23.52
CA LYS A 390 -29.16 37.13 24.68
C LYS A 390 -29.21 38.60 24.25
N GLN A 391 -28.48 38.98 23.21
CA GLN A 391 -28.50 40.34 22.66
C GLN A 391 -29.89 40.69 22.11
N GLN A 392 -30.51 39.81 21.32
CA GLN A 392 -31.88 39.99 20.82
C GLN A 392 -32.92 40.07 21.95
N TYR A 393 -32.75 39.29 23.02
CA TYR A 393 -33.61 39.36 24.20
C TYR A 393 -33.51 40.72 24.90
N GLN A 394 -32.28 41.26 25.06
CA GLN A 394 -32.08 42.59 25.64
C GLN A 394 -32.73 43.67 24.75
N GLU A 395 -32.53 43.64 23.44
CA GLU A 395 -33.17 44.58 22.51
C GLU A 395 -34.71 44.48 22.53
N SER A 396 -35.26 43.28 22.74
CA SER A 396 -36.69 43.08 22.93
C SER A 396 -37.18 43.65 24.27
N GLN A 397 -36.40 43.49 25.35
CA GLN A 397 -36.70 44.07 26.65
C GLN A 397 -36.71 45.61 26.57
N ASP A 398 -35.68 46.22 25.99
CA ASP A 398 -35.57 47.67 25.82
C ASP A 398 -36.77 48.23 25.01
N ARG A 399 -37.24 47.50 23.98
CA ARG A 399 -38.45 47.85 23.22
C ARG A 399 -39.73 47.74 24.05
N ILE A 400 -39.85 46.76 24.94
CA ILE A 400 -41.00 46.61 25.84
C ILE A 400 -41.01 47.74 26.89
N GLU A 401 -39.84 48.11 27.43
CA GLU A 401 -39.70 49.25 28.35
C GLU A 401 -40.08 50.57 27.65
N GLU A 402 -39.68 50.75 26.40
CA GLU A 402 -40.07 51.90 25.57
C GLU A 402 -41.58 51.96 25.30
N ILE A 403 -42.21 50.85 24.90
CA ILE A 403 -43.66 50.77 24.70
C ILE A 403 -44.40 51.02 26.02
N THR A 404 -43.88 50.53 27.15
CA THR A 404 -44.45 50.78 28.48
C THR A 404 -44.39 52.27 28.82
N ARG A 405 -43.27 52.94 28.54
CA ARG A 405 -43.10 54.39 28.72
C ARG A 405 -44.08 55.19 27.86
N GLN A 406 -44.28 54.80 26.59
CA GLN A 406 -45.25 55.43 25.70
C GLN A 406 -46.69 55.23 26.18
N ASN A 407 -47.05 54.04 26.67
CA ASN A 407 -48.38 53.78 27.24
C ASN A 407 -48.67 54.63 28.48
N VAL A 408 -47.67 54.87 29.35
CA VAL A 408 -47.81 55.80 30.49
C VAL A 408 -48.06 57.23 29.97
N GLN A 409 -47.27 57.72 29.02
CA GLN A 409 -47.45 59.06 28.43
C GLN A 409 -48.83 59.24 27.76
N LEU A 410 -49.32 58.22 27.06
CA LEU A 410 -50.67 58.22 26.48
C LEU A 410 -51.75 58.22 27.57
N THR A 411 -51.55 57.47 28.66
CA THR A 411 -52.48 57.44 29.81
C THR A 411 -52.57 58.81 30.48
N ASP A 412 -51.43 59.46 30.70
CA ASP A 412 -51.36 60.81 31.27
C ASP A 412 -52.05 61.84 30.35
N SER A 413 -51.84 61.75 29.03
CA SER A 413 -52.50 62.64 28.06
C SER A 413 -54.01 62.42 27.96
N VAL A 414 -54.49 61.18 28.11
CA VAL A 414 -55.93 60.88 28.22
C VAL A 414 -56.50 61.47 29.52
N ALA A 415 -55.80 61.35 30.64
CA ALA A 415 -56.25 61.94 31.91
C ALA A 415 -56.30 63.48 31.85
N GLU A 416 -55.35 64.13 31.17
CA GLU A 416 -55.37 65.57 30.90
C GLU A 416 -56.60 65.96 30.03
N ARG A 417 -56.86 65.22 28.94
CA ARG A 417 -58.04 65.43 28.08
C ARG A 417 -59.36 65.19 28.81
N ASP A 418 -59.44 64.20 29.70
CA ASP A 418 -60.62 63.96 30.53
C ASP A 418 -60.85 65.12 31.53
N ALA A 419 -59.78 65.73 32.06
CA ALA A 419 -59.87 66.92 32.90
C ALA A 419 -60.32 68.18 32.11
N GLU A 420 -59.81 68.38 30.89
CA GLU A 420 -60.30 69.41 29.96
C GLU A 420 -61.80 69.21 29.68
N VAL A 421 -62.23 68.00 29.34
CA VAL A 421 -63.64 67.65 29.07
C VAL A 421 -64.52 67.83 30.31
N ALA A 422 -64.04 67.51 31.51
CA ALA A 422 -64.75 67.76 32.76
C ALA A 422 -64.95 69.27 33.00
N THR A 423 -63.93 70.08 32.70
CA THR A 423 -63.98 71.54 32.81
C THR A 423 -64.98 72.13 31.82
N LEU A 424 -64.91 71.76 30.54
CA LEU A 424 -65.86 72.19 29.51
C LEU A 424 -67.31 71.76 29.82
N LYS A 425 -67.51 70.57 30.41
CA LYS A 425 -68.84 70.13 30.90
C LYS A 425 -69.34 70.99 32.07
N ALA A 426 -68.47 71.48 32.95
CA ALA A 426 -68.83 72.38 34.03
C ALA A 426 -69.20 73.78 33.49
N GLU A 427 -68.44 74.30 32.53
CA GLU A 427 -68.76 75.56 31.83
C GLU A 427 -70.07 75.46 31.06
N MET A 428 -70.30 74.38 30.30
CA MET A 428 -71.56 74.14 29.58
C MET A 428 -72.76 74.11 30.54
N LYS A 429 -72.62 73.50 31.73
CA LYS A 429 -73.65 73.55 32.78
C LYS A 429 -73.89 74.97 33.28
N LYS A 430 -72.83 75.75 33.51
CA LYS A 430 -72.93 77.17 33.92
C LYS A 430 -73.69 77.99 32.86
N TRP A 431 -73.30 77.90 31.60
CA TRP A 431 -74.01 78.56 30.49
C TRP A 431 -75.46 78.09 30.36
N SER A 432 -75.75 76.81 30.59
CA SER A 432 -77.13 76.29 30.59
C SER A 432 -77.99 76.85 31.73
N VAL A 433 -77.41 77.14 32.90
CA VAL A 433 -78.10 77.81 34.01
C VAL A 433 -78.31 79.28 33.68
N GLU A 434 -77.27 79.99 33.20
CA GLU A 434 -77.38 81.40 32.78
C GLU A 434 -78.43 81.58 31.66
N MET A 435 -78.51 80.65 30.72
CA MET A 435 -79.54 80.65 29.67
C MET A 435 -80.95 80.41 30.24
N ALA A 436 -81.10 79.52 31.23
CA ALA A 436 -82.38 79.30 31.91
C ALA A 436 -82.82 80.54 32.72
N ASP A 437 -81.88 81.20 33.41
CA ASP A 437 -82.13 82.46 34.14
C ASP A 437 -82.53 83.58 33.16
N LEU A 438 -81.85 83.73 32.03
CA LEU A 438 -82.21 84.69 30.98
C LEU A 438 -83.60 84.38 30.37
N GLN A 439 -83.92 83.10 30.16
CA GLN A 439 -85.23 82.68 29.66
C GLN A 439 -86.34 82.96 30.69
N MET A 440 -86.05 82.82 31.99
CA MET A 440 -86.95 83.21 33.09
C MET A 440 -87.12 84.73 33.17
N GLN A 441 -86.05 85.51 33.07
CA GLN A 441 -86.13 86.98 32.99
C GLN A 441 -86.98 87.44 31.80
N HIS A 442 -86.80 86.81 30.63
CA HIS A 442 -87.61 87.08 29.45
C HIS A 442 -89.09 86.71 29.65
N SER A 443 -89.40 85.63 30.40
CA SER A 443 -90.79 85.27 30.69
C SER A 443 -91.46 86.27 31.66
N VAL A 444 -90.71 86.79 32.65
CA VAL A 444 -91.16 87.86 33.56
C VAL A 444 -91.40 89.17 32.81
N LEU A 445 -90.47 89.61 31.96
CA LEU A 445 -90.64 90.80 31.12
C LEU A 445 -91.84 90.66 30.16
N LYS A 446 -92.11 89.43 29.70
CA LYS A 446 -93.29 89.14 28.87
C LYS A 446 -94.59 89.21 29.68
N SER A 447 -94.62 88.75 30.93
CA SER A 447 -95.79 88.92 31.81
C SER A 447 -96.02 90.39 32.17
N ASP A 448 -94.95 91.14 32.48
CA ASP A 448 -95.05 92.58 32.74
C ASP A 448 -95.61 93.32 31.51
N SER A 449 -95.19 92.94 30.30
CA SER A 449 -95.74 93.47 29.05
C SER A 449 -97.22 93.13 28.86
N THR A 450 -97.67 91.93 29.23
CA THR A 450 -99.11 91.57 29.18
C THR A 450 -99.93 92.30 30.24
N ASP A 451 -99.39 92.53 31.44
CA ASP A 451 -100.05 93.30 32.49
C ASP A 451 -100.15 94.79 32.10
N GLN A 452 -99.11 95.33 31.47
CA GLN A 452 -99.11 96.68 30.92
C GLN A 452 -100.10 96.81 29.76
N ARG A 453 -100.29 95.75 28.96
CA ARG A 453 -101.35 95.66 27.95
C ARG A 453 -102.75 95.62 28.60
N GLN A 454 -102.97 94.81 29.63
CA GLN A 454 -104.24 94.80 30.38
C GLN A 454 -104.55 96.16 31.03
N ARG A 455 -103.54 96.89 31.53
CA ARG A 455 -103.71 98.27 32.01
C ARG A 455 -104.12 99.23 30.88
N SER A 456 -103.56 99.07 29.69
CA SER A 456 -103.98 99.81 28.48
C SER A 456 -105.41 99.44 28.05
N ASP A 457 -105.77 98.15 28.10
CA ASP A 457 -107.11 97.66 27.77
C ASP A 457 -108.15 98.17 28.77
N SER A 458 -107.79 98.27 30.06
CA SER A 458 -108.60 98.91 31.11
C SER A 458 -108.80 100.41 30.85
N ALA A 459 -107.76 101.13 30.42
CA ALA A 459 -107.87 102.55 30.06
C ALA A 459 -108.75 102.75 28.81
N THR A 460 -108.72 101.81 27.85
CA THR A 460 -109.67 101.84 26.72
C THR A 460 -111.09 101.44 27.12
N ALA A 461 -111.29 100.62 28.16
CA ALA A 461 -112.62 100.37 28.72
C ALA A 461 -113.19 101.61 29.45
N GLU A 462 -112.35 102.42 30.09
CA GLU A 462 -112.76 103.73 30.63
C GLU A 462 -113.08 104.73 29.51
N TYR A 463 -112.30 104.72 28.42
CA TYR A 463 -112.61 105.49 27.20
C TYR A 463 -113.95 105.07 26.57
N GLN A 464 -114.24 103.76 26.51
CA GLN A 464 -115.52 103.24 26.01
C GLN A 464 -116.71 103.64 26.90
N LYS A 465 -116.55 103.74 28.22
CA LYS A 465 -117.59 104.30 29.09
C LYS A 465 -117.85 105.79 28.83
N ALA A 466 -116.81 106.57 28.50
CA ALA A 466 -116.98 107.94 28.04
C ALA A 466 -117.68 108.01 26.65
N GLU A 467 -117.41 107.03 25.78
CA GLU A 467 -118.10 106.86 24.50
C GLU A 467 -119.58 106.44 24.67
N GLU A 468 -119.93 105.64 25.68
CA GLU A 468 -121.31 105.31 26.03
C GLU A 468 -122.10 106.54 26.51
N ILE A 469 -121.48 107.43 27.29
CA ILE A 469 -122.07 108.73 27.66
C ILE A 469 -122.29 109.62 26.42
N ALA A 470 -121.39 109.58 25.43
CA ALA A 470 -121.58 110.26 24.15
C ALA A 470 -122.68 109.60 23.29
N LYS A 471 -122.81 108.27 23.35
CA LYS A 471 -123.89 107.52 22.68
C LYS A 471 -125.25 107.82 23.28
N ASP A 472 -125.36 108.06 24.59
CA ASP A 472 -126.66 108.40 25.20
C ASP A 472 -127.19 109.79 24.75
N LEU A 473 -126.28 110.71 24.45
CA LEU A 473 -126.59 111.95 23.73
C LEU A 473 -127.01 111.69 22.27
N GLN A 474 -126.40 110.70 21.60
CA GLN A 474 -126.73 110.27 20.25
C GLN A 474 -128.09 109.54 20.16
N THR A 475 -128.50 108.76 21.18
CA THR A 475 -129.82 108.10 21.23
C THR A 475 -130.97 109.11 21.18
N ARG A 476 -130.73 110.31 21.73
CA ARG A 476 -131.65 111.45 21.69
C ARG A 476 -131.83 112.04 20.29
N CYS A 477 -130.82 111.90 19.42
CA CYS A 477 -130.92 112.21 17.99
C CYS A 477 -131.57 111.07 17.21
N ALA A 478 -131.23 109.80 17.51
CA ALA A 478 -131.74 108.62 16.81
C ALA A 478 -133.27 108.43 16.93
N GLN A 479 -133.92 108.94 17.98
CA GLN A 479 -135.39 108.95 18.08
C GLN A 479 -136.08 109.81 17.01
N LEU A 480 -135.34 110.68 16.29
CA LEU A 480 -135.81 111.42 15.11
C LEU A 480 -135.59 110.64 13.80
N GLU A 481 -134.66 109.68 13.78
CA GLU A 481 -134.43 108.74 12.67
C GLU A 481 -135.36 107.50 12.72
N LYS A 482 -136.17 107.39 13.79
CA LYS A 482 -137.46 106.70 13.79
C LYS A 482 -138.21 106.98 12.46
N LYS A 483 -139.09 106.06 12.04
CA LYS A 483 -139.98 106.18 10.87
C LYS A 483 -139.27 106.08 9.52
N ASN A 484 -137.98 106.39 9.41
CA ASN A 484 -137.23 106.22 8.16
C ASN A 484 -136.97 104.74 7.81
N GLN A 485 -136.76 103.89 8.82
CA GLN A 485 -136.37 102.49 8.61
C GLN A 485 -137.57 101.52 8.46
N GLU A 486 -138.78 101.93 8.82
CA GLU A 486 -140.01 101.14 8.60
C GLU A 486 -140.29 100.89 7.11
N LEU A 487 -139.73 101.73 6.22
CA LEU A 487 -139.74 101.56 4.76
C LEU A 487 -138.72 100.53 4.24
N ALA A 488 -137.65 100.25 4.98
CA ALA A 488 -136.57 99.37 4.53
C ALA A 488 -136.96 97.87 4.62
N ALA A 489 -137.80 97.51 5.59
CA ALA A 489 -138.25 96.13 5.81
C ALA A 489 -139.00 95.51 4.61
N SER A 490 -139.56 96.33 3.71
CA SER A 490 -140.21 95.86 2.48
C SER A 490 -139.22 95.40 1.39
N ILE A 491 -137.94 95.78 1.47
CA ILE A 491 -136.91 95.47 0.46
C ILE A 491 -136.22 94.13 0.77
N GLU A 492 -136.22 93.73 2.04
CA GLU A 492 -135.48 92.57 2.55
C GLU A 492 -136.08 91.21 2.15
N ALA A 493 -137.39 91.17 1.87
CA ALA A 493 -138.10 89.95 1.45
C ALA A 493 -137.64 89.40 0.08
N ILE A 494 -137.22 90.26 -0.84
CA ILE A 494 -136.88 89.89 -2.23
C ILE A 494 -135.46 89.31 -2.35
N ASN A 495 -134.55 89.65 -1.44
CA ASN A 495 -133.15 89.21 -1.51
C ASN A 495 -132.91 87.74 -1.11
N LYS A 496 -133.87 87.12 -0.40
CA LYS A 496 -133.70 85.78 0.21
C LYS A 496 -133.72 84.62 -0.78
N GLU A 497 -134.34 84.79 -1.96
CA GLU A 497 -134.42 83.74 -3.00
C GLU A 497 -133.14 83.61 -3.84
N ASN A 498 -132.31 84.65 -3.88
CA ASN A 498 -131.08 84.69 -4.70
C ASN A 498 -129.86 84.01 -4.05
N THR A 499 -129.89 83.78 -2.73
CA THR A 499 -128.77 83.21 -1.97
C THR A 499 -128.56 81.71 -2.19
N ASP A 500 -129.64 80.93 -2.33
CA ASP A 500 -129.58 79.47 -2.27
C ASP A 500 -128.97 78.84 -3.54
N LYS A 501 -129.19 79.48 -4.69
CA LYS A 501 -128.54 79.12 -5.97
C LYS A 501 -127.02 79.37 -5.93
N ARG A 502 -126.56 80.31 -5.10
CA ARG A 502 -125.15 80.71 -4.96
C ARG A 502 -124.33 79.73 -4.11
N GLN A 503 -124.96 79.09 -3.12
CA GLN A 503 -124.28 78.13 -2.23
C GLN A 503 -123.92 76.81 -2.93
N LYS A 504 -124.79 76.27 -3.79
CA LYS A 504 -124.53 75.01 -4.53
C LYS A 504 -123.35 75.13 -5.52
N ALA A 505 -123.22 76.28 -6.19
CA ALA A 505 -122.06 76.54 -7.07
C ALA A 505 -120.74 76.63 -6.29
N LYS A 506 -120.77 77.17 -5.07
CA LYS A 506 -119.59 77.34 -4.21
C LYS A 506 -118.99 76.00 -3.76
N ALA A 507 -119.85 75.04 -3.41
CA ALA A 507 -119.42 73.70 -2.99
C ALA A 507 -118.71 72.90 -4.11
N LEU A 508 -119.22 72.97 -5.35
CA LEU A 508 -118.62 72.26 -6.48
C LEU A 508 -117.22 72.80 -6.85
N VAL A 509 -117.06 74.13 -6.82
CA VAL A 509 -115.75 74.78 -6.98
C VAL A 509 -114.79 74.37 -5.86
N GLN A 510 -115.27 74.27 -4.62
CA GLN A 510 -114.44 73.91 -3.47
C GLN A 510 -113.93 72.45 -3.54
N SER A 511 -114.73 71.53 -4.09
CA SER A 511 -114.32 70.13 -4.36
C SER A 511 -113.22 70.05 -5.43
N LEU A 512 -113.43 70.71 -6.58
CA LEU A 512 -112.45 70.72 -7.68
C LEU A 512 -111.15 71.46 -7.32
N VAL A 513 -111.22 72.48 -6.46
CA VAL A 513 -110.04 73.11 -5.87
C VAL A 513 -109.33 72.16 -4.91
N GLY A 514 -110.05 71.37 -4.11
CA GLY A 514 -109.46 70.33 -3.25
C GLY A 514 -108.68 69.28 -4.03
N GLU A 515 -109.26 68.70 -5.07
CA GLU A 515 -108.60 67.73 -5.94
C GLU A 515 -107.39 68.35 -6.67
N LYS A 516 -107.51 69.59 -7.16
CA LYS A 516 -106.39 70.32 -7.78
C LYS A 516 -105.24 70.56 -6.79
N THR A 517 -105.53 70.90 -5.54
CA THR A 517 -104.50 71.09 -4.50
C THR A 517 -103.83 69.75 -4.19
N HIS A 518 -104.60 68.68 -3.96
CA HIS A 518 -104.05 67.33 -3.73
C HIS A 518 -103.17 66.84 -4.89
N LEU A 519 -103.54 67.14 -6.15
CA LEU A 519 -102.72 66.82 -7.33
C LEU A 519 -101.48 67.72 -7.48
N LEU A 520 -101.49 68.93 -6.91
CA LEU A 520 -100.29 69.77 -6.81
C LEU A 520 -99.36 69.29 -5.70
N ASP A 521 -99.91 68.91 -4.54
CA ASP A 521 -99.15 68.40 -3.41
C ASP A 521 -98.46 67.08 -3.78
N THR A 522 -99.20 66.10 -4.32
CA THR A 522 -98.60 64.85 -4.82
C THR A 522 -97.60 65.05 -5.96
N LYS A 523 -97.77 66.08 -6.81
CA LYS A 523 -96.74 66.46 -7.79
C LYS A 523 -95.49 67.04 -7.12
N ASN A 524 -95.66 67.85 -6.08
CA ASN A 524 -94.54 68.44 -5.33
C ASN A 524 -93.76 67.35 -4.56
N ASP A 525 -94.45 66.38 -3.97
CA ASP A 525 -93.84 65.23 -3.29
C ASP A 525 -93.06 64.32 -4.25
N LEU A 526 -93.60 64.08 -5.45
CA LEU A 526 -92.86 63.37 -6.51
C LEU A 526 -91.67 64.18 -7.03
N GLN A 527 -91.76 65.51 -7.06
CA GLN A 527 -90.65 66.38 -7.46
C GLN A 527 -89.53 66.39 -6.41
N THR A 528 -89.86 66.48 -5.11
CA THR A 528 -88.86 66.42 -4.04
C THR A 528 -88.20 65.05 -3.97
N GLU A 529 -88.92 63.96 -4.20
CA GLU A 529 -88.32 62.61 -4.27
C GLU A 529 -87.42 62.43 -5.50
N VAL A 530 -87.79 62.99 -6.67
CA VAL A 530 -86.91 63.00 -7.85
C VAL A 530 -85.63 63.79 -7.59
N ASP A 531 -85.71 64.94 -6.92
CA ASP A 531 -84.52 65.74 -6.61
C ASP A 531 -83.68 65.11 -5.47
N ARG A 532 -84.30 64.41 -4.52
CA ARG A 532 -83.62 63.57 -3.51
C ARG A 532 -82.83 62.43 -4.19
N LEU A 533 -83.44 61.69 -5.10
CA LEU A 533 -82.80 60.61 -5.85
C LEU A 533 -81.68 61.11 -6.76
N ARG A 534 -81.81 62.32 -7.33
CA ARG A 534 -80.73 62.98 -8.08
C ARG A 534 -79.55 63.35 -7.19
N MET A 535 -79.79 63.87 -5.98
CA MET A 535 -78.74 64.11 -5.00
C MET A 535 -78.05 62.80 -4.58
N GLU A 536 -78.80 61.75 -4.30
CA GLU A 536 -78.26 60.44 -3.91
C GLU A 536 -77.41 59.79 -5.01
N LEU A 537 -77.85 59.89 -6.28
CA LEU A 537 -77.09 59.41 -7.43
C LEU A 537 -75.82 60.24 -7.71
N ASN A 538 -75.89 61.57 -7.56
CA ASN A 538 -74.70 62.42 -7.66
C ASN A 538 -73.70 62.14 -6.52
N GLN A 539 -74.20 61.97 -5.28
CA GLN A 539 -73.39 61.60 -4.12
C GLN A 539 -72.67 60.26 -4.36
N ARG A 540 -73.40 59.24 -4.83
CA ARG A 540 -72.80 57.94 -5.21
C ARG A 540 -71.78 58.02 -6.34
N ASN A 541 -71.95 58.95 -7.30
CA ASN A 541 -70.96 59.17 -8.35
C ASN A 541 -69.69 59.83 -7.81
N VAL A 542 -69.83 60.82 -6.91
CA VAL A 542 -68.69 61.46 -6.21
C VAL A 542 -67.94 60.44 -5.35
N GLU A 543 -68.65 59.62 -4.58
CA GLU A 543 -68.08 58.54 -3.76
C GLU A 543 -67.33 57.50 -4.60
N ASN A 544 -67.89 57.10 -5.76
CA ASN A 544 -67.20 56.17 -6.67
C ASN A 544 -65.92 56.78 -7.26
N GLU A 545 -65.95 58.05 -7.66
CA GLU A 545 -64.76 58.69 -8.23
C GLU A 545 -63.69 58.96 -7.15
N GLN A 546 -64.10 59.27 -5.91
CA GLN A 546 -63.21 59.31 -4.74
C GLN A 546 -62.59 57.94 -4.45
N GLN A 547 -63.37 56.85 -4.44
CA GLN A 547 -62.84 55.49 -4.25
C GLN A 547 -61.87 55.08 -5.36
N ARG A 548 -62.15 55.42 -6.63
CA ARG A 548 -61.20 55.20 -7.73
C ARG A 548 -59.93 56.02 -7.60
N GLN A 549 -60.05 57.27 -7.17
CA GLN A 549 -58.91 58.15 -6.98
C GLN A 549 -58.03 57.65 -5.83
N GLN A 550 -58.64 57.29 -4.69
CA GLN A 550 -57.95 56.66 -3.57
C GLN A 550 -57.27 55.34 -3.96
N LEU A 551 -57.94 54.47 -4.74
CA LEU A 551 -57.32 53.23 -5.23
C LEU A 551 -56.14 53.48 -6.19
N ARG A 552 -56.17 54.55 -7.01
CA ARG A 552 -55.02 54.96 -7.82
C ARG A 552 -53.89 55.52 -6.97
N GLU A 553 -54.21 56.32 -5.97
CA GLU A 553 -53.24 56.91 -5.04
C GLU A 553 -52.57 55.81 -4.20
N GLU A 554 -53.33 54.91 -3.58
CA GLU A 554 -52.79 53.74 -2.87
C GLU A 554 -51.98 52.80 -3.77
N SER A 555 -52.40 52.59 -5.03
CA SER A 555 -51.64 51.79 -5.99
C SER A 555 -50.33 52.47 -6.40
N ASN A 556 -50.33 53.80 -6.55
CA ASN A 556 -49.14 54.57 -6.88
C ASN A 556 -48.19 54.70 -5.68
N GLU A 557 -48.71 54.86 -4.47
CA GLU A 557 -47.91 54.82 -3.24
C GLU A 557 -47.30 53.44 -3.01
N LYS A 558 -48.05 52.34 -3.20
CA LYS A 558 -47.49 50.98 -3.15
C LYS A 558 -46.44 50.74 -4.23
N ALA A 559 -46.62 51.28 -5.44
CA ALA A 559 -45.61 51.21 -6.49
C ALA A 559 -44.36 52.04 -6.15
N ALA A 560 -44.52 53.25 -5.60
CA ALA A 560 -43.43 54.12 -5.17
C ALA A 560 -42.67 53.56 -3.96
N GLN A 561 -43.38 53.01 -2.97
CA GLN A 561 -42.77 52.27 -1.86
C GLN A 561 -42.01 51.04 -2.37
N SER A 562 -42.61 50.22 -3.24
CA SER A 562 -41.92 49.04 -3.82
C SER A 562 -40.66 49.45 -4.59
N ALA A 563 -40.72 50.53 -5.37
CA ALA A 563 -39.56 51.07 -6.07
C ALA A 563 -38.48 51.57 -5.09
N SER A 564 -38.87 52.27 -4.02
CA SER A 564 -37.97 52.72 -2.95
C SER A 564 -37.31 51.56 -2.20
N THR A 565 -38.06 50.50 -1.88
CA THR A 565 -37.53 49.29 -1.25
C THR A 565 -36.57 48.56 -2.18
N LEU A 566 -36.89 48.43 -3.47
CA LEU A 566 -35.98 47.84 -4.47
C LEU A 566 -34.71 48.68 -4.66
N GLN A 567 -34.82 50.01 -4.66
CA GLN A 567 -33.68 50.93 -4.69
C GLN A 567 -32.78 50.70 -3.46
N SER A 568 -33.36 50.71 -2.25
CA SER A 568 -32.63 50.48 -0.99
C SER A 568 -31.95 49.11 -0.96
N LEU A 569 -32.64 48.04 -1.40
CA LEU A 569 -32.06 46.69 -1.47
C LEU A 569 -30.94 46.63 -2.51
N ASN A 570 -31.04 47.35 -3.63
CA ASN A 570 -29.99 47.41 -4.64
C ASN A 570 -28.75 48.18 -4.15
N ASP A 571 -28.96 49.25 -3.38
CA ASP A 571 -27.88 50.01 -2.74
C ASP A 571 -27.22 49.18 -1.62
N GLU A 572 -28.01 48.42 -0.85
CA GLU A 572 -27.50 47.47 0.16
C GLU A 572 -26.72 46.31 -0.48
N ILE A 573 -27.22 45.71 -1.58
CA ILE A 573 -26.48 44.72 -2.38
C ILE A 573 -25.17 45.29 -2.93
N SER A 574 -25.17 46.55 -3.36
CA SER A 574 -23.97 47.24 -3.86
C SER A 574 -22.97 47.49 -2.72
N THR A 575 -23.46 47.83 -1.53
CA THR A 575 -22.67 47.99 -0.31
C THR A 575 -22.08 46.64 0.13
N LEU A 576 -22.87 45.57 0.17
CA LEU A 576 -22.43 44.21 0.49
C LEU A 576 -21.37 43.71 -0.51
N LYS A 577 -21.49 43.99 -1.81
CA LYS A 577 -20.46 43.69 -2.81
C LYS A 577 -19.15 44.46 -2.53
N HIS A 578 -19.24 45.72 -2.13
CA HIS A 578 -18.07 46.52 -1.77
C HIS A 578 -17.41 46.01 -0.48
N THR A 579 -18.19 45.67 0.55
CA THR A 579 -17.71 45.06 1.78
C THR A 579 -17.06 43.71 1.52
N LEU A 580 -17.65 42.86 0.67
CA LEU A 580 -17.08 41.57 0.28
C LEU A 580 -15.72 41.73 -0.42
N ALA A 581 -15.60 42.67 -1.36
CA ALA A 581 -14.32 42.97 -2.02
C ALA A 581 -13.27 43.49 -1.02
N THR A 582 -13.70 44.31 -0.04
CA THR A 582 -12.83 44.83 1.03
C THR A 582 -12.37 43.71 1.97
N VAL A 583 -13.26 42.78 2.32
CA VAL A 583 -12.93 41.58 3.12
C VAL A 583 -11.93 40.71 2.37
N GLN A 584 -12.16 40.42 1.08
CA GLN A 584 -11.24 39.63 0.25
C GLN A 584 -9.84 40.26 0.13
N GLU A 585 -9.73 41.59 0.03
CA GLU A 585 -8.43 42.26 0.02
C GLU A 585 -7.79 42.28 1.42
N SER A 586 -8.60 42.41 2.48
CA SER A 586 -8.12 42.30 3.88
C SER A 586 -7.60 40.89 4.20
N GLU A 587 -8.20 39.84 3.63
CA GLU A 587 -7.78 38.45 3.78
C GLU A 587 -6.45 38.20 3.06
N LYS A 588 -6.25 38.75 1.86
CA LYS A 588 -4.94 38.73 1.19
C LYS A 588 -3.87 39.48 1.98
N LEU A 589 -4.21 40.61 2.59
CA LEU A 589 -3.29 41.37 3.45
C LEU A 589 -2.99 40.61 4.75
N GLN A 590 -3.97 39.95 5.35
CA GLN A 590 -3.80 39.10 6.52
C GLN A 590 -2.94 37.87 6.20
N GLN A 591 -3.13 37.27 5.02
CA GLN A 591 -2.26 36.20 4.54
C GLN A 591 -0.83 36.73 4.42
N ARG A 592 -0.56 37.76 3.62
CA ARG A 592 0.77 38.41 3.51
C ARG A 592 1.38 38.77 4.88
N ALA A 593 0.57 39.19 5.84
CA ALA A 593 1.03 39.47 7.21
C ALA A 593 1.43 38.19 7.98
N LYS A 594 0.71 37.07 7.82
CA LYS A 594 1.15 35.74 8.32
C LYS A 594 2.46 35.32 7.66
N GLU A 595 2.56 35.43 6.34
CA GLU A 595 3.77 35.08 5.57
C GLU A 595 5.00 35.85 6.09
N LEU A 596 4.84 37.17 6.30
CA LEU A 596 5.89 38.04 6.80
C LEU A 596 6.21 37.80 8.29
N ALA A 597 5.23 37.44 9.12
CA ALA A 597 5.44 37.03 10.51
C ALA A 597 6.16 35.68 10.60
N ALA A 598 5.85 34.75 9.70
CA ALA A 598 6.50 33.46 9.61
C ALA A 598 7.96 33.62 9.16
N ALA A 599 8.23 34.39 8.11
CA ALA A 599 9.59 34.73 7.68
C ALA A 599 10.43 35.40 8.79
N LYS A 600 9.82 36.27 9.61
CA LYS A 600 10.49 36.86 10.79
C LYS A 600 10.87 35.80 11.83
N ARG A 601 9.98 34.86 12.19
CA ARG A 601 10.29 33.78 13.14
C ARG A 601 11.47 32.93 12.68
N GLU A 602 11.54 32.65 11.38
CA GLU A 602 12.64 31.86 10.83
C GLU A 602 13.97 32.62 10.79
N ILE A 603 13.95 33.92 10.53
CA ILE A 603 15.13 34.79 10.70
C ILE A 603 15.58 34.82 12.17
N ASP A 604 14.65 34.88 13.12
CA ASP A 604 14.96 34.84 14.55
C ASP A 604 15.52 33.49 15.00
N ASP A 605 15.00 32.37 14.51
CA ASP A 605 15.52 31.03 14.81
C ASP A 605 16.87 30.76 14.10
N SER A 606 17.07 31.29 12.89
CA SER A 606 18.38 31.35 12.23
C SER A 606 19.39 32.18 13.06
N ASN A 607 18.97 33.32 13.59
CA ASN A 607 19.78 34.14 14.49
C ASN A 607 20.11 33.43 15.80
N LYS A 608 19.16 32.70 16.41
CA LYS A 608 19.42 31.86 17.60
C LYS A 608 20.42 30.76 17.28
N LYS A 609 20.27 30.04 16.16
CA LYS A 609 21.23 29.02 15.70
C LYS A 609 22.63 29.62 15.48
N ARG A 610 22.72 30.79 14.86
CA ARG A 610 23.98 31.53 14.67
C ARG A 610 24.61 31.97 15.99
N LEU A 611 23.81 32.41 16.97
CA LEU A 611 24.28 32.77 18.31
C LEU A 611 24.74 31.53 19.10
N ALA A 612 24.03 30.41 19.00
CA ALA A 612 24.43 29.14 19.60
C ALA A 612 25.75 28.63 19.01
N ALA A 613 25.88 28.59 17.68
CA ALA A 613 27.13 28.23 17.00
C ALA A 613 28.29 29.18 17.36
N LYS A 614 28.01 30.48 17.54
CA LYS A 614 29.00 31.46 18.02
C LYS A 614 29.43 31.19 19.47
N ALA A 615 28.49 30.85 20.36
CA ALA A 615 28.79 30.50 21.74
C ALA A 615 29.57 29.18 21.85
N GLU A 616 29.25 28.19 21.02
CA GLU A 616 29.98 26.92 20.90
C GLU A 616 31.39 27.14 20.35
N THR A 617 31.56 27.95 19.31
CA THR A 617 32.88 28.37 18.80
C THR A 617 33.70 29.07 19.88
N GLN A 618 33.07 29.92 20.69
CA GLN A 618 33.75 30.60 21.80
C GLN A 618 34.11 29.64 22.94
N LYS A 619 33.28 28.63 23.23
CA LYS A 619 33.59 27.55 24.18
C LYS A 619 34.80 26.74 23.72
N LEU A 620 34.81 26.30 22.45
CA LEU A 620 35.93 25.58 21.85
C LEU A 620 37.23 26.40 21.84
N ALA A 621 37.15 27.73 21.62
CA ALA A 621 38.30 28.61 21.71
C ALA A 621 38.87 28.68 23.14
N VAL A 622 38.01 28.74 24.17
CA VAL A 622 38.44 28.70 25.59
C VAL A 622 39.01 27.34 25.97
N GLU A 623 38.43 26.24 25.46
CA GLU A 623 38.96 24.88 25.67
C GLU A 623 40.35 24.72 25.01
N LEU A 624 40.56 25.26 23.81
CA LEU A 624 41.87 25.32 23.15
C LEU A 624 42.89 26.21 23.88
N GLU A 625 42.46 27.33 24.46
CA GLU A 625 43.33 28.20 25.26
C GLU A 625 43.76 27.49 26.56
N ASN A 626 42.85 26.76 27.20
CA ASN A 626 43.15 25.96 28.38
C ASN A 626 44.05 24.76 28.06
N ALA A 627 43.82 24.08 26.92
CA ALA A 627 44.70 23.02 26.44
C ALA A 627 46.13 23.52 26.20
N HIS A 628 46.29 24.71 25.58
CA HIS A 628 47.61 25.35 25.46
C HIS A 628 48.25 25.65 26.82
N LYS A 629 47.51 26.22 27.78
CA LYS A 629 48.04 26.47 29.14
C LYS A 629 48.48 25.19 29.85
N CYS A 630 47.76 24.09 29.70
CA CYS A 630 48.16 22.78 30.22
C CYS A 630 49.43 22.26 29.53
N LEU A 631 49.55 22.46 28.21
CA LEU A 631 50.71 22.03 27.43
C LEU A 631 51.96 22.87 27.75
N ASP A 632 51.81 24.19 27.92
CA ASP A 632 52.87 25.09 28.41
C ASP A 632 53.33 24.71 29.82
N HIS A 633 52.39 24.38 30.71
CA HIS A 633 52.72 23.93 32.07
C HIS A 633 53.48 22.59 32.08
N LEU A 634 53.03 21.63 31.26
CA LEU A 634 53.75 20.37 31.05
C LEU A 634 55.14 20.59 30.45
N SER A 635 55.27 21.45 29.43
CA SER A 635 56.55 21.78 28.81
C SER A 635 57.52 22.44 29.81
N SER A 636 57.01 23.37 30.64
CA SER A 636 57.79 24.00 31.71
C SER A 636 58.23 23.00 32.78
N HIS A 637 57.33 22.09 33.19
CA HIS A 637 57.64 21.04 34.17
C HIS A 637 58.64 20.01 33.63
N VAL A 638 58.51 19.59 32.36
CA VAL A 638 59.48 18.71 31.69
C VAL A 638 60.84 19.41 31.57
N ASN A 639 60.89 20.68 31.19
CA ASN A 639 62.14 21.44 31.12
C ASN A 639 62.79 21.63 32.50
N ALA A 640 62.00 21.87 33.55
CA ALA A 640 62.49 21.95 34.93
C ALA A 640 63.09 20.61 35.38
N ASN A 641 62.37 19.50 35.20
CA ASN A 641 62.84 18.16 35.58
C ASN A 641 64.05 17.71 34.74
N CYS A 642 64.12 18.05 33.45
CA CYS A 642 65.31 17.81 32.64
C CYS A 642 66.50 18.65 33.13
N THR A 643 66.29 19.91 33.50
CA THR A 643 67.34 20.78 34.05
C THR A 643 67.84 20.27 35.39
N GLU A 644 66.94 19.85 36.28
CA GLU A 644 67.28 19.25 37.57
C GLU A 644 68.01 17.91 37.37
N SER A 645 67.55 17.05 36.47
CA SER A 645 68.23 15.79 36.13
C SER A 645 69.63 16.02 35.56
N VAL A 646 69.82 17.07 34.74
CA VAL A 646 71.15 17.48 34.25
C VAL A 646 72.02 18.02 35.39
N GLN A 647 71.46 18.79 36.33
CA GLN A 647 72.19 19.23 37.53
C GLN A 647 72.59 18.04 38.41
N GLN A 648 71.69 17.08 38.65
CA GLN A 648 71.99 15.85 39.40
C GLN A 648 73.04 14.98 38.69
N MET A 649 72.98 14.85 37.36
CA MET A 649 74.02 14.18 36.57
C MET A 649 75.37 14.89 36.67
N ASN A 650 75.40 16.23 36.63
CA ASN A 650 76.62 17.01 36.82
C ASN A 650 77.18 16.84 38.25
N LEU A 651 76.32 16.77 39.27
CA LEU A 651 76.70 16.51 40.66
C LEU A 651 77.28 15.10 40.83
N LEU A 652 76.62 14.09 40.24
CA LEU A 652 77.13 12.71 40.19
C LEU A 652 78.45 12.63 39.41
N GLN A 653 78.60 13.35 38.31
CA GLN A 653 79.87 13.45 37.58
C GLN A 653 80.97 14.12 38.43
N GLY A 654 80.61 15.11 39.24
CA GLY A 654 81.46 15.72 40.26
C GLY A 654 81.92 14.71 41.31
N HIS A 655 80.98 14.02 41.97
CA HIS A 655 81.28 12.97 42.95
C HIS A 655 82.09 11.81 42.35
N VAL A 656 81.86 11.43 41.08
CA VAL A 656 82.67 10.41 40.39
C VAL A 656 84.10 10.93 40.14
N LYS A 657 84.28 12.20 39.75
CA LYS A 657 85.62 12.81 39.66
C LYS A 657 86.32 12.87 41.01
N GLU A 658 85.63 13.30 42.07
CA GLU A 658 86.17 13.32 43.43
C GLU A 658 86.49 11.91 43.95
N ALA A 659 85.67 10.91 43.63
CA ALA A 659 85.95 9.51 43.97
C ALA A 659 87.17 8.97 43.20
N ILE A 660 87.36 9.37 41.94
CA ILE A 660 88.57 9.06 41.17
C ILE A 660 89.78 9.75 41.81
N GLU A 661 89.72 11.05 42.12
CA GLU A 661 90.79 11.76 42.83
C GLU A 661 91.08 11.16 44.22
N LEU A 662 90.08 10.70 44.95
CA LEU A 662 90.25 10.04 46.26
C LEU A 662 90.85 8.64 46.13
N LEU A 663 90.58 7.93 45.03
CA LEU A 663 91.25 6.67 44.70
C LEU A 663 92.70 6.89 44.26
N GLU A 664 92.98 7.94 43.48
CA GLU A 664 94.35 8.38 43.15
C GLU A 664 95.13 8.81 44.41
N LYS A 665 94.50 9.59 45.30
CA LYS A 665 95.08 9.99 46.60
C LYS A 665 95.25 8.79 47.54
N ARG A 666 94.35 7.81 47.55
CA ARG A 666 94.52 6.55 48.33
C ARG A 666 95.59 5.64 47.75
N ALA A 667 95.77 5.60 46.43
CA ALA A 667 96.89 4.89 45.80
C ALA A 667 98.25 5.53 46.16
N ALA A 668 98.29 6.84 46.43
CA ALA A 668 99.50 7.57 46.81
C ALA A 668 99.85 7.53 48.31
N ALA A 669 98.92 7.17 49.21
CA ALA A 669 99.04 7.43 50.66
C ALA A 669 99.15 6.17 51.55
N THR A 670 99.96 5.19 51.17
CA THR A 670 100.33 4.07 52.06
C THR A 670 101.57 4.42 52.90
N ASN A 671 101.43 5.29 53.91
CA ASN A 671 102.47 5.47 54.96
C ASN A 671 101.99 6.33 56.16
N GLN A 672 101.99 5.73 57.37
CA GLN A 672 101.92 6.37 58.71
C GLN A 672 100.66 7.21 59.02
N GLY A 673 100.22 7.44 60.27
CA GLY A 673 100.64 6.85 61.55
C GLY A 673 100.25 7.68 62.79
N LYS A 674 99.16 7.28 63.50
CA LYS A 674 98.81 7.58 64.92
C LYS A 674 98.46 9.01 65.43
N ASN A 675 97.56 8.98 66.43
CA ASN A 675 97.41 9.83 67.63
C ASN A 675 96.50 11.09 67.66
N SER A 676 95.51 10.99 68.57
CA SER A 676 95.17 11.93 69.66
C SER A 676 94.30 13.20 69.44
N GLN A 677 93.05 13.10 69.95
CA GLN A 677 92.48 13.93 71.05
C GLN A 677 92.18 15.44 70.84
N LEU A 678 90.89 15.84 70.94
CA LEU A 678 90.31 16.88 71.84
C LEU A 678 89.03 17.64 71.33
N THR A 679 87.97 17.57 72.17
CA THR A 679 86.93 18.60 72.51
C THR A 679 86.02 19.32 71.49
N ASN A 680 84.72 18.96 71.54
CA ASN A 680 83.51 19.81 71.67
C ASN A 680 83.47 21.26 71.13
N GLN A 681 82.56 21.57 70.18
CA GLN A 681 81.21 22.11 70.48
C GLN A 681 80.28 22.29 69.23
N HIS A 682 78.97 22.26 69.49
CA HIS A 682 77.79 22.69 68.67
C HIS A 682 77.31 21.90 67.43
N GLN A 683 76.08 21.36 67.56
CA GLN A 683 74.86 21.47 66.70
C GLN A 683 74.96 21.32 65.17
N ASP A 684 73.98 20.72 64.46
CA ASP A 684 72.68 20.16 64.84
C ASP A 684 72.25 19.05 63.84
N ASP A 685 71.25 18.25 64.22
CA ASP A 685 70.33 17.43 63.40
C ASP A 685 70.74 16.98 61.97
N THR A 686 70.90 15.66 61.76
CA THR A 686 69.88 14.77 61.14
C THR A 686 70.48 13.39 60.80
N ASP A 687 70.17 12.37 61.60
CA ASP A 687 70.55 10.98 61.27
C ASP A 687 69.65 10.39 60.19
N ALA A 688 70.28 9.97 59.10
CA ALA A 688 69.73 8.99 58.18
C ALA A 688 70.47 7.66 58.35
N GLU A 689 69.78 6.59 58.75
CA GLU A 689 69.95 5.25 58.14
C GLU A 689 68.70 4.41 58.39
N SER A 690 67.94 4.05 57.34
CA SER A 690 68.17 2.91 56.43
C SER A 690 67.85 1.56 57.11
N ARG A 691 66.83 0.78 56.69
CA ARG A 691 66.62 0.20 55.35
C ARG A 691 65.19 -0.36 55.18
N LYS A 692 64.53 0.01 54.07
CA LYS A 692 63.52 -0.74 53.27
C LYS A 692 62.23 -1.19 54.02
N PRO A 693 61.02 -0.80 53.54
CA PRO A 693 60.56 -1.33 52.25
C PRO A 693 59.64 -0.40 51.40
N GLU A 694 59.98 0.87 51.16
CA GLU A 694 59.10 1.76 50.35
C GLU A 694 59.28 1.67 48.84
N ALA A 695 60.38 1.07 48.35
CA ALA A 695 60.65 0.92 46.92
C ALA A 695 59.55 0.12 46.17
N VAL A 696 58.84 -0.79 46.85
CA VAL A 696 57.74 -1.55 46.23
C VAL A 696 56.46 -0.71 46.11
N SER A 697 56.26 0.29 46.99
CA SER A 697 55.12 1.21 46.90
C SER A 697 55.28 2.15 45.71
N GLY A 698 56.44 2.82 45.61
CA GLY A 698 56.75 3.73 44.51
C GLY A 698 56.70 3.05 43.14
N THR A 699 57.32 1.87 42.99
CA THR A 699 57.30 1.15 41.71
C THR A 699 55.92 0.57 41.37
N ARG A 700 55.11 0.16 42.36
CA ARG A 700 53.73 -0.30 42.12
C ARG A 700 52.79 0.86 41.77
N MET A 701 53.00 2.05 42.34
CA MET A 701 52.28 3.27 41.97
C MET A 701 52.68 3.76 40.58
N TRP A 702 53.98 3.72 40.24
CA TRP A 702 54.47 3.99 38.87
C TRP A 702 53.94 2.99 37.85
N LEU A 703 53.95 1.69 38.13
CA LEU A 703 53.35 0.68 37.25
C LEU A 703 51.85 0.89 37.05
N ARG A 704 51.12 1.27 38.11
CA ARG A 704 49.68 1.56 38.00
C ARG A 704 49.43 2.82 37.18
N LEU A 705 50.20 3.89 37.40
CA LEU A 705 50.12 5.11 36.60
C LEU A 705 50.53 4.85 35.13
N LEU A 706 51.52 3.99 34.89
CA LEU A 706 51.89 3.59 33.53
C LEU A 706 50.78 2.78 32.86
N VAL A 707 50.12 1.87 33.58
CA VAL A 707 48.96 1.11 33.07
C VAL A 707 47.80 2.05 32.79
N ASP A 708 47.40 2.93 33.72
CA ASP A 708 46.32 3.91 33.51
C ASP A 708 46.62 4.87 32.33
N ILE A 709 47.89 5.25 32.12
CA ILE A 709 48.32 6.06 30.97
C ILE A 709 48.35 5.22 29.68
N THR A 710 48.68 3.94 29.75
CA THR A 710 48.71 3.04 28.58
C THR A 710 47.30 2.62 28.16
N GLU A 711 46.38 2.37 29.10
CA GLU A 711 44.95 2.23 28.82
C GLU A 711 44.41 3.51 28.18
N LYS A 712 44.66 4.69 28.77
CA LYS A 712 44.22 5.96 28.14
C LYS A 712 44.86 6.23 26.78
N LEU A 713 46.12 5.84 26.54
CA LEU A 713 46.76 5.97 25.23
C LEU A 713 46.22 4.92 24.24
N CYS A 714 45.86 3.72 24.68
CA CYS A 714 45.16 2.73 23.86
C CYS A 714 43.73 3.18 23.54
N ASP A 715 42.98 3.69 24.52
CA ASP A 715 41.64 4.24 24.32
C ASP A 715 41.69 5.45 23.38
N MET A 716 42.60 6.41 23.60
CA MET A 716 42.83 7.52 22.67
C MET A 716 43.30 7.05 21.27
N ALA A 717 44.09 5.98 21.18
CA ALA A 717 44.52 5.41 19.89
C ALA A 717 43.42 4.59 19.21
N MET A 718 42.44 4.06 19.95
CA MET A 718 41.23 3.46 19.38
C MET A 718 40.22 4.54 18.98
N GLU A 719 39.98 5.55 19.81
CA GLU A 719 39.15 6.73 19.46
C GLU A 719 39.73 7.52 18.27
N GLN A 720 41.06 7.60 18.11
CA GLN A 720 41.69 8.20 16.91
C GLN A 720 41.71 7.27 15.69
N ASN A 721 41.60 5.94 15.86
CA ASN A 721 41.43 5.00 14.75
C ASN A 721 39.96 4.76 14.37
N ASP A 722 39.00 5.12 15.22
CA ASP A 722 37.56 5.10 14.94
C ASP A 722 37.12 6.19 13.95
N ILE A 723 38.02 7.15 13.61
CA ILE A 723 37.93 7.81 12.31
C ILE A 723 38.42 6.82 11.25
N ASN A 724 37.53 5.87 10.94
CA ASN A 724 37.65 4.95 9.82
C ASN A 724 38.11 5.73 8.58
N LEU A 725 39.30 5.43 8.05
CA LEU A 725 39.86 6.14 6.89
C LEU A 725 38.88 6.12 5.71
N LYS A 726 38.07 5.07 5.59
CA LYS A 726 36.98 4.97 4.63
C LYS A 726 35.94 6.07 4.82
N ASP A 727 35.53 6.40 6.04
CA ASP A 727 34.49 7.41 6.30
C ASP A 727 35.03 8.84 6.21
N ALA A 728 36.30 9.07 6.58
CA ALA A 728 36.99 10.32 6.28
C ALA A 728 37.14 10.55 4.76
N VAL A 729 37.56 9.52 4.02
CA VAL A 729 37.66 9.55 2.55
C VAL A 729 36.29 9.67 1.90
N VAL A 730 35.27 8.95 2.35
CA VAL A 730 33.88 9.04 1.84
C VAL A 730 33.29 10.42 2.12
N SER A 731 33.51 10.99 3.31
CA SER A 731 33.10 12.37 3.62
C SER A 731 33.79 13.37 2.69
N LYS A 732 35.10 13.24 2.47
CA LYS A 732 35.86 14.10 1.55
C LYS A 732 35.46 13.92 0.09
N LEU A 733 35.22 12.69 -0.37
CA LEU A 733 34.72 12.39 -1.72
C LEU A 733 33.30 12.91 -1.89
N THR A 734 32.42 12.76 -0.90
CA THR A 734 31.05 13.26 -0.93
C THR A 734 31.05 14.79 -0.98
N GLN A 735 31.92 15.44 -0.21
CA GLN A 735 32.11 16.90 -0.24
C GLN A 735 32.61 17.37 -1.63
N MET A 736 33.64 16.74 -2.18
CA MET A 736 34.17 17.07 -3.52
C MET A 736 33.17 16.76 -4.65
N PHE A 737 32.45 15.64 -4.57
CA PHE A 737 31.45 15.24 -5.56
C PHE A 737 30.26 16.19 -5.53
N THR A 738 29.76 16.53 -4.33
CA THR A 738 28.70 17.53 -4.14
C THR A 738 29.14 18.89 -4.67
N GLN A 739 30.39 19.31 -4.43
CA GLN A 739 30.91 20.59 -4.94
C GLN A 739 31.08 20.59 -6.47
N CYS A 740 31.59 19.50 -7.06
CA CYS A 740 31.73 19.38 -8.52
C CYS A 740 30.37 19.27 -9.24
N PHE A 741 29.36 18.65 -8.62
CA PHE A 741 28.01 18.56 -9.16
C PHE A 741 27.18 19.81 -8.91
N SER A 742 27.32 20.50 -7.77
CA SER A 742 26.60 21.75 -7.52
C SER A 742 27.07 22.86 -8.46
N GLU A 743 28.37 22.99 -8.73
CA GLU A 743 28.88 23.93 -9.75
C GLU A 743 28.35 23.59 -11.16
N LYS A 744 28.34 22.31 -11.55
CA LYS A 744 27.81 21.90 -12.87
C LYS A 744 26.31 22.09 -12.99
N ILE A 745 25.54 21.80 -11.94
CA ILE A 745 24.09 21.99 -11.92
C ILE A 745 23.75 23.49 -11.92
N MET A 746 24.41 24.31 -11.09
CA MET A 746 24.26 25.76 -11.12
C MET A 746 24.58 26.35 -12.50
N THR A 747 25.67 25.91 -13.13
CA THR A 747 26.07 26.35 -14.49
C THR A 747 25.07 25.87 -15.57
N ALA A 748 24.46 24.70 -15.40
CA ALA A 748 23.44 24.20 -16.32
C ALA A 748 22.12 24.97 -16.17
N TYR A 749 21.71 25.30 -14.94
CA TYR A 749 20.52 26.12 -14.67
C TYR A 749 20.69 27.57 -15.15
N THR A 750 21.84 28.21 -14.94
CA THR A 750 22.08 29.57 -15.49
C THR A 750 22.02 29.58 -17.03
N LYS A 751 22.59 28.56 -17.70
CA LYS A 751 22.46 28.43 -19.16
C LYS A 751 21.03 28.13 -19.63
N ALA A 752 20.23 27.45 -18.82
CA ALA A 752 18.82 27.22 -19.11
C ALA A 752 18.00 28.51 -18.97
N ASP A 753 18.22 29.31 -17.91
CA ASP A 753 17.55 30.62 -17.73
C ASP A 753 17.95 31.64 -18.81
N GLU A 754 19.22 31.67 -19.24
CA GLU A 754 19.66 32.47 -20.38
C GLU A 754 18.95 32.04 -21.68
N ALA A 755 18.80 30.73 -21.92
CA ALA A 755 18.08 30.21 -23.09
C ALA A 755 16.57 30.50 -23.05
N VAL A 756 15.94 30.43 -21.88
CA VAL A 756 14.53 30.80 -21.69
C VAL A 756 14.32 32.30 -21.88
N SER A 757 15.26 33.15 -21.42
CA SER A 757 15.24 34.60 -21.65
C SER A 757 15.42 34.97 -23.14
N LEU A 758 16.20 34.19 -23.89
CA LEU A 758 16.35 34.35 -25.34
C LEU A 758 15.10 33.89 -26.12
N LEU A 759 14.37 32.87 -25.64
CA LEU A 759 13.09 32.45 -26.21
C LEU A 759 11.97 33.48 -25.94
N ALA A 760 11.93 34.06 -24.74
CA ALA A 760 10.96 35.10 -24.38
C ALA A 760 11.11 36.39 -25.20
N SER A 761 12.29 36.65 -25.76
CA SER A 761 12.58 37.86 -26.56
C SER A 761 12.36 37.73 -28.07
N GLN A 762 11.93 36.55 -28.57
CA GLN A 762 11.55 36.36 -29.99
C GLN A 762 10.03 36.27 -30.24
N GLY A 763 9.20 36.32 -29.20
CA GLY A 763 7.74 36.19 -29.28
C GLY A 763 6.96 37.44 -29.67
N SER A 764 7.41 38.25 -30.64
CA SER A 764 6.64 39.41 -31.11
C SER A 764 6.97 39.79 -32.56
N THR A 765 6.15 39.34 -33.51
CA THR A 765 5.97 39.95 -34.85
C THR A 765 4.67 39.49 -35.51
N SER A 766 3.81 40.46 -35.87
CA SER A 766 2.83 40.43 -37.00
C SER A 766 1.71 39.36 -37.07
N ASP A 767 0.61 39.58 -37.82
CA ASP A 767 -0.30 40.74 -37.96
C ASP A 767 -1.46 40.34 -38.91
N SER A 768 -2.69 40.84 -38.67
CA SER A 768 -3.84 40.85 -39.63
C SER A 768 -4.37 39.47 -40.16
N ASN A 769 -5.64 39.20 -40.50
CA ASN A 769 -6.62 40.02 -41.22
C ASN A 769 -8.01 39.30 -41.34
N SER A 770 -9.06 40.03 -41.76
CA SER A 770 -10.45 39.58 -42.10
C SER A 770 -11.32 38.99 -40.96
N SER A 771 -12.56 39.41 -40.65
CA SER A 771 -13.71 40.05 -41.35
C SER A 771 -14.77 39.08 -41.90
N ALA A 772 -16.06 39.44 -41.70
CA ALA A 772 -17.29 38.79 -42.18
C ALA A 772 -17.65 37.42 -41.51
N VAL A 773 -18.92 37.03 -41.32
CA VAL A 773 -20.22 37.70 -41.54
C VAL A 773 -21.32 37.06 -40.65
N ARG A 774 -22.35 37.82 -40.29
CA ARG A 774 -23.61 37.33 -39.69
C ARG A 774 -24.66 37.16 -40.79
N PRO A 775 -25.52 36.12 -40.76
CA PRO A 775 -26.94 36.46 -40.77
C PRO A 775 -27.86 35.58 -39.89
N THR A 776 -28.83 36.28 -39.32
CA THR A 776 -30.20 35.90 -38.94
C THR A 776 -30.74 34.52 -39.37
N THR A 777 -31.36 33.82 -38.42
CA THR A 777 -32.78 34.04 -38.07
C THR A 777 -32.92 34.18 -36.56
#